data_AF-A0A8J9SNH4-F1
#
_entry.id   AF-A0A8J9SNH4-F1
#
_cell.length_a   1.000
_cell.length_b   1.000
_cell.length_c   1.000
_cell.angle_alpha   90.00
_cell.angle_beta   90.00
_cell.angle_gamma   90.00
#
_symmetry.space_group_name_H-M   'P 1'
#
loop_
_entity.id
_entity.type
_entity.pdbx_description
1 polymer ?
#
loop_
_entity_poly.entity_id
_entity_poly.type
_entity_poly.pdbx_seq_one_letter_code
_entity_poly.pdbx_strand_id
1 'polypeptide(L)'
;MTFGHEVRSNPRPNNGERISMMATQFDIVRGGRISKQLNKLRSMRAYSNSGERFFGQNKWSREQYEHSMARYDELATMRHNLYAVIMPAGCGKTHLAKKYGMVDVDELIAKQEHDSYVDARGAIIVGKGDWQDHNNVWFSRINETLDLLDYSMPVIIFVHTEETALEIGAKPIAFLKVTETAHEINIKERDPKFREWSRESWRRCKVSERVPNQAVFTSNRDLEAFFLAILNASNIPVGGPHQFSDAIWNESYAHDVPGWILKGERLGDPGVSINLLRQLFNEGKVPKECVDFYVRHSYVPTQFDFGVSMFEWSQALGQMPPCYNEHKDFDTEGDMMKAFPPSSPKEISRANVKVRQLIQTFDIFSHWDCYQIGAWHVGERQTFVSNLLCCWKGITQFTNVAALIFPWFRVCQKDWANKLKTLHSLIRCSRFLMNTEITEKERQALMYMDLLVGRSEYTIDEMSEVRLRESDTYETKHLSYDPDKRMFTNRKYKEDFIVAVEEAYSRLKVTPKAVNVDSFMDFYQRRSTWLTKGGLVYNTLKPFMKTYYASVLDAVANTVLEIKSRHNKKSLFEVWEIGEVLHGVNETNFNITKTQIKYEVGNKDRTLLPGTLAHFIVFTYVLHLAEKQEQVGSVRLNAANEVDIRYVDRKMSEGIYHVLYDWANFNEQHSAWEMGLVIEKLNSLIVAPRDYSFFVEAIVAGMYNMGLHDREGKIHKVWQGLYSGWRGTTWVNTVLNFCYVHVALVNMERLHGASVAIMLDHGGDDIDLGLSDPAYMPQFLEVMDSMLFKANKWKQMFGVRSEFFRNTITDGSMYASPTRALASFVAGDWEGAGRATVRERVVSLLDQIAKLRRRGCSEELCQGLTVSTISHWCKVRDGEEWLSLPPEIIHGRTEDGGLGVPDRDNNVWVLKDKVPEINEEWYKVVVPDYKASRDYVEVLQRDLDKFCMVIERREELARKLAEDSYDIEKAVDHEAWKRLLDFRTEVTDKYEITPDVVDDVIFEGFVVYEIDEQTEKMFDAAARYQEFVSYLTFNERAITKEELVNIMSEGRVGLEALEFQGDIYYARLVPEFIAYRATIFCRDMINQGVLDKLTAGHVFRVICSMSKYVFKHSA
;
A
#
# COMPACT_ATOMS: atom_id res chain seq x y z
N MET A 1 65.40 -18.08 -15.64
CA MET A 1 66.23 -19.26 -15.31
C MET A 1 65.38 -20.51 -15.54
N THR A 2 65.79 -21.28 -16.53
CA THR A 2 65.47 -22.69 -16.84
C THR A 2 65.61 -23.63 -15.62
N PHE A 3 65.02 -24.84 -15.47
CA PHE A 3 64.25 -25.82 -16.28
C PHE A 3 63.58 -26.81 -15.29
N GLY A 4 62.50 -27.52 -15.69
CA GLY A 4 62.13 -28.79 -15.03
C GLY A 4 60.67 -29.26 -15.22
N HIS A 5 60.43 -30.10 -16.24
CA HIS A 5 59.17 -30.78 -16.54
C HIS A 5 58.79 -31.87 -15.52
N GLU A 6 57.49 -32.08 -15.28
CA GLU A 6 56.89 -33.43 -15.32
C GLU A 6 55.37 -33.37 -15.56
N VAL A 7 54.92 -34.07 -16.60
CA VAL A 7 53.53 -34.30 -16.98
C VAL A 7 53.05 -35.57 -16.27
N ARG A 8 51.95 -35.50 -15.51
CA ARG A 8 51.13 -36.68 -15.17
C ARG A 8 49.65 -36.38 -15.37
N SER A 9 49.09 -36.99 -16.40
CA SER A 9 47.66 -37.11 -16.66
C SER A 9 47.03 -38.09 -15.66
N ASN A 10 46.14 -37.61 -14.80
CA ASN A 10 45.22 -38.50 -14.07
C ASN A 10 43.99 -38.78 -14.96
N PRO A 11 43.57 -40.04 -15.14
CA PRO A 11 42.36 -40.36 -15.87
C PRO A 11 41.13 -39.90 -15.08
N ARG A 12 40.15 -39.31 -15.77
CA ARG A 12 38.84 -39.00 -15.17
C ARG A 12 38.11 -40.34 -14.89
N PRO A 13 37.50 -40.51 -13.70
CA PRO A 13 36.78 -41.74 -13.36
C PRO A 13 35.59 -41.93 -14.29
N ASN A 14 35.32 -43.18 -14.70
CA ASN A 14 34.18 -43.48 -15.56
C ASN A 14 32.85 -43.38 -14.78
N ASN A 15 31.72 -43.28 -15.50
CA ASN A 15 30.40 -43.09 -14.88
C ASN A 15 30.00 -44.21 -13.88
N GLY A 16 30.52 -45.42 -14.02
CA GLY A 16 30.31 -46.52 -13.07
C GLY A 16 31.06 -46.34 -11.74
N GLU A 17 32.27 -45.77 -11.76
CA GLU A 17 33.05 -45.47 -10.55
C GLU A 17 32.47 -44.26 -9.79
N ARG A 18 31.93 -43.27 -10.50
CA ARG A 18 31.20 -42.14 -9.90
C ARG A 18 29.90 -42.57 -9.23
N ILE A 19 29.16 -43.50 -9.83
CA ILE A 19 27.93 -44.05 -9.24
C ILE A 19 28.24 -44.91 -8.01
N SER A 20 29.33 -45.69 -8.03
CA SER A 20 29.77 -46.49 -6.88
C SER A 20 30.27 -45.63 -5.71
N MET A 21 31.02 -44.54 -5.98
CA MET A 21 31.45 -43.58 -4.95
C MET A 21 30.29 -42.73 -4.39
N MET A 22 29.31 -42.35 -5.22
CA MET A 22 28.09 -41.68 -4.74
C MET A 22 27.20 -42.61 -3.91
N ALA A 23 27.08 -43.89 -4.28
CA ALA A 23 26.36 -44.89 -3.51
C ALA A 23 27.03 -45.16 -2.15
N THR A 24 28.36 -45.31 -2.11
CA THR A 24 29.08 -45.49 -0.83
C THR A 24 29.11 -44.24 0.05
N GLN A 25 29.19 -43.01 -0.50
CA GLN A 25 29.03 -41.79 0.30
C GLN A 25 27.59 -41.59 0.79
N PHE A 26 26.57 -41.86 -0.03
CA PHE A 26 25.17 -41.83 0.42
C PHE A 26 24.88 -42.88 1.48
N ASP A 27 25.44 -44.09 1.37
CA ASP A 27 25.25 -45.18 2.34
C ASP A 27 26.08 -45.01 3.62
N ILE A 28 27.24 -44.33 3.57
CA ILE A 28 28.00 -43.93 4.77
C ILE A 28 27.29 -42.76 5.50
N VAL A 29 26.66 -41.83 4.77
CA VAL A 29 25.87 -40.74 5.36
C VAL A 29 24.52 -41.25 5.91
N ARG A 30 23.86 -42.19 5.21
CA ARG A 30 22.65 -42.89 5.72
C ARG A 30 22.99 -43.81 6.88
N GLY A 31 24.03 -44.63 6.77
CA GLY A 31 24.50 -45.53 7.82
C GLY A 31 24.99 -44.80 9.06
N GLY A 32 25.66 -43.66 8.89
CA GLY A 32 26.06 -42.76 9.98
C GLY A 32 24.90 -42.02 10.63
N ARG A 33 23.88 -41.60 9.86
CA ARG A 33 22.63 -41.03 10.39
C ARG A 33 21.77 -42.07 11.09
N ILE A 34 21.65 -43.28 10.53
CA ILE A 34 20.88 -44.40 11.09
C ILE A 34 21.57 -44.93 12.37
N SER A 35 22.89 -45.05 12.38
CA SER A 35 23.69 -45.42 13.57
C SER A 35 23.62 -44.36 14.68
N LYS A 36 23.73 -43.07 14.34
CA LYS A 36 23.50 -41.98 15.30
C LYS A 36 22.06 -41.96 15.80
N GLN A 37 21.06 -42.19 14.95
CA GLN A 37 19.65 -42.28 15.33
C GLN A 37 19.36 -43.49 16.21
N LEU A 38 19.93 -44.67 15.90
CA LEU A 38 19.79 -45.90 16.70
C LEU A 38 20.49 -45.79 18.06
N ASN A 39 21.67 -45.16 18.12
CA ASN A 39 22.34 -44.89 19.39
C ASN A 39 21.59 -43.84 20.21
N LYS A 40 20.98 -42.84 19.56
CA LYS A 40 20.10 -41.85 20.22
C LYS A 40 18.81 -42.49 20.75
N LEU A 41 18.19 -43.40 19.98
CA LEU A 41 17.03 -44.22 20.38
C LEU A 41 17.38 -45.19 21.53
N ARG A 42 18.58 -45.80 21.51
CA ARG A 42 19.08 -46.63 22.61
C ARG A 42 19.35 -45.82 23.87
N SER A 43 19.88 -44.61 23.76
CA SER A 43 20.04 -43.71 24.91
C SER A 43 18.70 -43.18 25.44
N MET A 44 17.71 -42.92 24.60
CA MET A 44 16.36 -42.54 25.03
C MET A 44 15.64 -43.69 25.75
N ARG A 45 15.79 -44.93 25.27
CA ARG A 45 15.32 -46.13 26.01
C ARG A 45 16.02 -46.31 27.35
N ALA A 46 17.34 -46.06 27.42
CA ALA A 46 18.10 -46.12 28.67
C ALA A 46 17.66 -45.03 29.67
N TYR A 47 17.31 -43.83 29.20
CA TYR A 47 16.75 -42.75 30.02
C TYR A 47 15.31 -43.04 30.50
N SER A 48 14.49 -43.74 29.70
CA SER A 48 13.16 -44.17 30.13
C SER A 48 13.20 -45.13 31.33
N ASN A 49 14.32 -45.85 31.50
CA ASN A 49 14.53 -46.81 32.59
C ASN A 49 15.14 -46.19 33.86
N SER A 50 15.61 -44.94 33.85
CA SER A 50 16.38 -44.35 34.95
C SER A 50 15.54 -43.64 36.03
N GLY A 51 14.22 -43.82 36.05
CA GLY A 51 13.34 -43.56 37.20
C GLY A 51 13.19 -42.13 37.76
N GLU A 52 14.05 -41.16 37.44
CA GLU A 52 14.17 -39.95 38.30
C GLU A 52 14.10 -38.57 37.62
N ARG A 53 13.87 -38.45 36.31
CA ARG A 53 13.74 -37.13 35.65
C ARG A 53 12.46 -37.00 34.83
N PHE A 54 11.56 -36.12 35.26
CA PHE A 54 10.23 -35.89 34.68
C PHE A 54 10.31 -35.05 33.41
N PHE A 55 9.32 -35.21 32.54
CA PHE A 55 9.30 -34.64 31.21
C PHE A 55 8.74 -33.22 31.24
N GLY A 56 9.59 -32.22 31.03
CA GLY A 56 9.18 -30.80 31.04
C GLY A 56 8.62 -30.32 32.39
N GLN A 57 8.79 -31.11 33.45
CA GLN A 57 8.34 -30.80 34.80
C GLN A 57 9.50 -30.99 35.75
N ASN A 58 9.67 -30.05 36.67
CA ASN A 58 10.36 -30.36 37.92
C ASN A 58 9.42 -31.22 38.79
N LYS A 59 9.94 -32.14 39.61
CA LYS A 59 9.09 -32.80 40.64
C LYS A 59 8.31 -31.68 41.34
N TRP A 60 7.01 -31.82 41.58
CA TRP A 60 6.36 -30.91 42.52
C TRP A 60 6.89 -31.20 43.92
N SER A 61 7.98 -30.53 44.33
CA SER A 61 8.17 -30.25 45.73
C SER A 61 7.10 -29.23 46.13
N ARG A 62 6.66 -29.28 47.39
CA ARG A 62 5.69 -28.30 47.92
C ARG A 62 6.18 -26.86 47.69
N GLU A 63 7.48 -26.65 47.85
CA GLU A 63 8.17 -25.38 47.62
C GLU A 63 8.11 -24.90 46.16
N GLN A 64 8.30 -25.78 45.18
CA GLN A 64 8.22 -25.43 43.76
C GLN A 64 6.80 -25.07 43.33
N TYR A 65 5.80 -25.80 43.84
CA TYR A 65 4.41 -25.43 43.63
C TYR A 65 4.06 -24.08 44.26
N GLU A 66 4.53 -23.82 45.48
CA GLU A 66 4.38 -22.52 46.14
C GLU A 66 5.04 -21.38 45.32
N HIS A 67 6.20 -21.63 44.69
CA HIS A 67 6.83 -20.69 43.77
C HIS A 67 6.02 -20.45 42.47
N SER A 68 5.50 -21.50 41.84
CA SER A 68 4.65 -21.37 40.64
C SER A 68 3.34 -20.65 40.97
N MET A 69 2.77 -20.91 42.15
CA MET A 69 1.58 -20.22 42.64
C MET A 69 1.85 -18.74 42.92
N ALA A 70 3.01 -18.39 43.49
CA ALA A 70 3.39 -17.00 43.69
C ALA A 70 3.50 -16.24 42.35
N ARG A 71 4.08 -16.86 41.31
CA ARG A 71 4.12 -16.29 39.96
C ARG A 71 2.73 -16.22 39.32
N TYR A 72 1.89 -17.23 39.53
CA TYR A 72 0.50 -17.19 39.11
C TYR A 72 -0.22 -15.98 39.74
N ASP A 73 -0.13 -15.78 41.04
CA ASP A 73 -0.83 -14.69 41.74
C ASP A 73 -0.37 -13.30 41.24
N GLU A 74 0.92 -13.17 40.91
CA GLU A 74 1.48 -11.97 40.28
C GLU A 74 0.89 -11.72 38.88
N LEU A 75 0.88 -12.74 38.01
CA LEU A 75 0.46 -12.62 36.61
C LEU A 75 -1.06 -12.63 36.42
N ALA A 76 -1.81 -13.33 37.27
CA ALA A 76 -3.25 -13.52 37.16
C ALA A 76 -4.02 -12.21 37.32
N THR A 77 -3.45 -11.21 37.99
CA THR A 77 -4.06 -9.87 38.07
C THR A 77 -4.05 -9.18 36.70
N MET A 78 -2.95 -9.29 35.95
CA MET A 78 -2.84 -8.74 34.59
C MET A 78 -3.63 -9.58 33.58
N ARG A 79 -3.64 -10.91 33.75
CA ARG A 79 -4.23 -11.89 32.81
C ARG A 79 -5.51 -12.52 33.37
N HIS A 80 -6.35 -11.70 34.00
CA HIS A 80 -7.53 -12.14 34.77
C HIS A 80 -8.54 -13.02 34.00
N ASN A 81 -8.58 -12.90 32.67
CA ASN A 81 -9.43 -13.67 31.77
C ASN A 81 -8.70 -14.78 31.00
N LEU A 82 -7.50 -15.19 31.42
CA LEU A 82 -6.74 -16.28 30.81
C LEU A 82 -7.04 -17.62 31.50
N TYR A 83 -7.60 -18.58 30.74
CA TYR A 83 -7.96 -19.90 31.24
C TYR A 83 -7.20 -21.01 30.51
N ALA A 84 -6.73 -22.01 31.25
CA ALA A 84 -5.94 -23.11 30.72
C ALA A 84 -6.71 -24.43 30.65
N VAL A 85 -6.65 -25.08 29.50
CA VAL A 85 -7.05 -26.48 29.31
C VAL A 85 -5.79 -27.33 29.16
N ILE A 86 -5.53 -28.19 30.14
CA ILE A 86 -4.32 -28.99 30.20
C ILE A 86 -4.54 -30.27 29.40
N MET A 87 -3.75 -30.45 28.34
CA MET A 87 -3.82 -31.60 27.43
C MET A 87 -2.41 -32.07 27.05
N PRO A 88 -2.05 -33.35 27.24
CA PRO A 88 -0.74 -33.85 26.82
C PRO A 88 -0.54 -33.77 25.31
N ALA A 89 0.72 -33.81 24.86
CA ALA A 89 1.04 -33.81 23.43
C ALA A 89 0.40 -35.03 22.73
N GLY A 90 -0.21 -34.80 21.55
CA GLY A 90 -0.93 -35.85 20.81
C GLY A 90 -2.41 -36.03 21.21
N CYS A 91 -2.95 -35.24 22.14
CA CYS A 91 -4.37 -35.31 22.52
C CYS A 91 -5.30 -34.37 21.74
N GLY A 92 -4.83 -33.70 20.67
CA GLY A 92 -5.68 -32.87 19.81
C GLY A 92 -5.70 -31.36 20.09
N LYS A 93 -4.79 -30.82 20.91
CA LYS A 93 -4.69 -29.36 21.21
C LYS A 93 -4.78 -28.45 20.00
N THR A 94 -3.84 -28.58 19.07
CA THR A 94 -3.75 -27.74 17.86
C THR A 94 -5.00 -27.84 16.99
N HIS A 95 -5.67 -29.01 17.01
CA HIS A 95 -6.93 -29.18 16.32
C HIS A 95 -8.06 -28.35 16.97
N LEU A 96 -8.22 -28.42 18.29
CA LEU A 96 -9.22 -27.63 19.02
C LEU A 96 -8.91 -26.13 18.95
N ALA A 97 -7.65 -25.73 19.13
CA ALA A 97 -7.19 -24.35 19.00
C ALA A 97 -7.56 -23.76 17.64
N LYS A 98 -7.24 -24.48 16.56
CA LYS A 98 -7.60 -24.07 15.20
C LYS A 98 -9.11 -24.16 14.93
N LYS A 99 -9.82 -25.14 15.48
CA LYS A 99 -11.27 -25.27 15.24
C LYS A 99 -12.03 -24.10 15.88
N TYR A 100 -11.72 -23.75 17.12
CA TYR A 100 -12.47 -22.74 17.89
C TYR A 100 -11.79 -21.37 17.97
N GLY A 101 -10.63 -21.17 17.32
CA GLY A 101 -9.94 -19.88 17.30
C GLY A 101 -9.24 -19.49 18.60
N MET A 102 -8.79 -20.50 19.37
CA MET A 102 -8.18 -20.36 20.70
C MET A 102 -6.66 -20.50 20.64
N VAL A 103 -5.96 -20.20 21.74
CA VAL A 103 -4.50 -20.18 21.78
C VAL A 103 -3.92 -21.59 21.96
N ASP A 104 -2.94 -21.96 21.13
CA ASP A 104 -2.08 -23.12 21.34
C ASP A 104 -0.74 -22.62 21.92
N VAL A 105 -0.31 -23.15 23.06
CA VAL A 105 0.95 -22.74 23.71
C VAL A 105 2.16 -22.88 22.79
N ASP A 106 2.13 -23.85 21.87
CA ASP A 106 3.24 -24.10 20.94
C ASP A 106 3.34 -23.01 19.85
N GLU A 107 2.26 -22.24 19.62
CA GLU A 107 2.17 -21.17 18.61
C GLU A 107 2.55 -19.78 19.17
N LEU A 108 2.77 -19.66 20.49
CA LEU A 108 3.24 -18.43 21.15
C LEU A 108 4.74 -18.16 20.94
N ILE A 109 5.43 -19.04 20.22
CA ILE A 109 6.88 -18.93 19.97
C ILE A 109 7.11 -19.04 18.46
N ALA A 110 8.11 -18.30 17.95
CA ALA A 110 8.48 -18.40 16.55
C ALA A 110 8.94 -19.83 16.19
N LYS A 111 8.54 -20.31 15.01
CA LYS A 111 8.86 -21.67 14.54
C LYS A 111 10.35 -22.02 14.58
N GLN A 112 11.23 -21.06 14.30
CA GLN A 112 12.69 -21.26 14.35
C GLN A 112 13.20 -21.51 15.78
N GLU A 113 12.64 -20.81 16.77
CA GLU A 113 12.95 -21.03 18.18
C GLU A 113 12.34 -22.35 18.67
N HIS A 114 11.13 -22.69 18.20
CA HIS A 114 10.46 -23.94 18.54
C HIS A 114 11.35 -25.16 18.25
N ASP A 115 11.97 -25.22 17.06
CA ASP A 115 12.89 -26.31 16.69
C ASP A 115 14.11 -26.38 17.64
N SER A 116 14.62 -25.22 18.06
CA SER A 116 15.73 -25.11 19.01
C SER A 116 15.35 -25.62 20.41
N TYR A 117 14.15 -25.26 20.90
CA TYR A 117 13.62 -25.81 22.15
C TYR A 117 13.39 -27.32 22.05
N VAL A 118 12.89 -27.83 20.91
CA VAL A 118 12.73 -29.27 20.68
C VAL A 118 14.07 -30.00 20.68
N ASP A 119 15.12 -29.41 20.11
CA ASP A 119 16.47 -29.97 20.16
C ASP A 119 17.07 -29.94 21.56
N ALA A 120 16.86 -28.86 22.32
CA ALA A 120 17.24 -28.78 23.73
C ALA A 120 16.53 -29.85 24.58
N ARG A 121 15.22 -30.05 24.40
CA ARG A 121 14.45 -31.15 25.01
C ARG A 121 15.06 -32.51 24.66
N GLY A 122 15.40 -32.72 23.39
CA GLY A 122 16.06 -33.94 22.93
C GLY A 122 17.46 -34.16 23.53
N ALA A 123 18.20 -33.10 23.84
CA ALA A 123 19.50 -33.16 24.50
C ALA A 123 19.37 -33.54 25.99
N ILE A 124 18.40 -32.94 26.70
CA ILE A 124 18.11 -33.25 28.11
C ILE A 124 17.72 -34.73 28.30
N ILE A 125 16.91 -35.27 27.39
CA ILE A 125 16.49 -36.70 27.41
C ILE A 125 17.68 -37.65 27.19
N VAL A 126 18.76 -37.23 26.54
CA VAL A 126 19.99 -38.05 26.43
C VAL A 126 21.02 -37.72 27.51
N GLY A 127 20.59 -37.04 28.59
CA GLY A 127 21.42 -36.69 29.74
C GLY A 127 22.33 -35.48 29.54
N LYS A 128 22.10 -34.66 28.51
CA LYS A 128 22.90 -33.48 28.16
C LYS A 128 22.06 -32.21 28.32
N GLY A 129 21.94 -31.72 29.56
CA GLY A 129 21.21 -30.50 29.91
C GLY A 129 20.33 -30.67 31.14
N ASP A 130 19.66 -29.59 31.52
CA ASP A 130 18.73 -29.53 32.65
C ASP A 130 17.36 -28.93 32.27
N TRP A 131 16.28 -29.45 32.89
CA TRP A 131 14.92 -29.02 32.60
C TRP A 131 14.59 -27.64 33.18
N GLN A 132 15.21 -27.26 34.31
CA GLN A 132 14.97 -25.96 34.94
C GLN A 132 15.46 -24.82 34.04
N ASP A 133 16.68 -24.96 33.50
CA ASP A 133 17.27 -23.98 32.57
C ASP A 133 16.43 -23.85 31.29
N HIS A 134 16.01 -24.97 30.70
CA HIS A 134 15.13 -24.95 29.54
C HIS A 134 13.79 -24.27 29.84
N ASN A 135 13.13 -24.65 30.93
CA ASN A 135 11.79 -24.16 31.27
C ASN A 135 11.81 -22.68 31.62
N ASN A 136 12.82 -22.18 32.33
CA ASN A 136 12.94 -20.75 32.63
C ASN A 136 13.00 -19.90 31.35
N VAL A 137 13.82 -20.31 30.38
CA VAL A 137 13.94 -19.60 29.09
C VAL A 137 12.64 -19.71 28.28
N TRP A 138 12.03 -20.90 28.27
CA TRP A 138 10.78 -21.15 27.53
C TRP A 138 9.59 -20.36 28.11
N PHE A 139 9.43 -20.35 29.44
CA PHE A 139 8.36 -19.59 30.11
C PHE A 139 8.54 -18.08 29.95
N SER A 140 9.76 -17.57 30.08
CA SER A 140 10.05 -16.14 29.81
C SER A 140 9.58 -15.74 28.41
N ARG A 141 9.93 -16.56 27.40
CA ARG A 141 9.58 -16.33 26.00
C ARG A 141 8.06 -16.36 25.75
N ILE A 142 7.35 -17.30 26.38
CA ILE A 142 5.89 -17.38 26.30
C ILE A 142 5.24 -16.17 26.96
N ASN A 143 5.72 -15.79 28.14
CA ASN A 143 5.19 -14.65 28.89
C ASN A 143 5.32 -13.35 28.11
N GLU A 144 6.47 -13.11 27.46
CA GLU A 144 6.66 -11.95 26.57
C GLU A 144 5.61 -11.84 25.46
N THR A 145 5.12 -12.97 24.94
CA THR A 145 4.08 -12.99 23.91
C THR A 145 2.70 -12.80 24.51
N LEU A 146 2.43 -13.44 25.65
CA LEU A 146 1.17 -13.31 26.38
C LEU A 146 0.93 -11.88 26.88
N ASP A 147 1.99 -11.12 27.18
CA ASP A 147 1.91 -9.71 27.55
C ASP A 147 1.46 -8.80 26.38
N LEU A 148 1.47 -9.32 25.15
CA LEU A 148 0.97 -8.61 23.96
C LEU A 148 -0.51 -8.90 23.68
N LEU A 149 -1.11 -9.87 24.37
CA LEU A 149 -2.50 -10.27 24.14
C LEU A 149 -3.49 -9.40 24.93
N ASP A 150 -4.71 -9.32 24.41
CA ASP A 150 -5.82 -8.60 25.03
C ASP A 150 -6.73 -9.55 25.83
N TYR A 151 -6.85 -9.29 27.14
CA TYR A 151 -7.65 -10.06 28.09
C TYR A 151 -8.97 -9.36 28.47
N SER A 152 -9.44 -8.38 27.69
CA SER A 152 -10.76 -7.76 27.86
C SER A 152 -11.93 -8.76 27.76
N MET A 153 -11.73 -9.88 27.06
CA MET A 153 -12.63 -11.02 26.99
C MET A 153 -11.89 -12.33 27.35
N PRO A 154 -12.61 -13.42 27.69
CA PRO A 154 -12.03 -14.73 27.96
C PRO A 154 -11.08 -15.23 26.86
N VAL A 155 -9.87 -15.64 27.25
CA VAL A 155 -8.89 -16.30 26.38
C VAL A 155 -8.65 -17.71 26.87
N ILE A 156 -8.92 -18.70 26.02
CA ILE A 156 -8.59 -20.11 26.30
C ILE A 156 -7.22 -20.44 25.70
N ILE A 157 -6.34 -20.99 26.52
CA ILE A 157 -5.06 -21.54 26.09
C ILE A 157 -4.99 -23.05 26.35
N PHE A 158 -4.53 -23.80 25.35
CA PHE A 158 -4.22 -25.21 25.50
C PHE A 158 -2.75 -25.41 25.87
N VAL A 159 -2.49 -26.04 27.03
CA VAL A 159 -1.13 -26.23 27.56
C VAL A 159 -0.81 -27.72 27.78
N HIS A 160 0.48 -28.06 27.88
CA HIS A 160 0.91 -29.46 28.05
C HIS A 160 0.84 -29.96 29.50
N THR A 161 1.00 -29.07 30.48
CA THR A 161 1.11 -29.40 31.91
C THR A 161 0.46 -28.34 32.80
N GLU A 162 0.12 -28.71 34.03
CA GLU A 162 -0.38 -27.77 35.05
C GLU A 162 0.67 -26.72 35.44
N GLU A 163 1.94 -27.13 35.56
CA GLU A 163 3.05 -26.20 35.81
C GLU A 163 3.08 -25.10 34.74
N THR A 164 2.97 -25.45 33.46
CA THR A 164 2.89 -24.43 32.40
C THR A 164 1.71 -23.48 32.58
N ALA A 165 0.54 -23.96 33.02
CA ALA A 165 -0.61 -23.08 33.28
C ALA A 165 -0.32 -22.06 34.40
N LEU A 166 0.25 -22.52 35.51
CA LEU A 166 0.55 -21.65 36.67
C LEU A 166 1.67 -20.65 36.35
N GLU A 167 2.74 -21.10 35.70
CA GLU A 167 3.90 -20.28 35.32
C GLU A 167 3.58 -19.14 34.35
N ILE A 168 2.46 -19.24 33.64
CA ILE A 168 1.97 -18.20 32.72
C ILE A 168 0.75 -17.46 33.25
N GLY A 169 0.37 -17.65 34.52
CA GLY A 169 -0.77 -16.97 35.12
C GLY A 169 -2.13 -17.40 34.55
N ALA A 170 -2.23 -18.55 33.91
CA ALA A 170 -3.47 -19.06 33.33
C ALA A 170 -4.24 -19.93 34.34
N LYS A 171 -5.51 -19.63 34.58
CA LYS A 171 -6.36 -20.37 35.52
C LYS A 171 -6.71 -21.76 34.96
N PRO A 172 -6.28 -22.88 35.56
CA PRO A 172 -6.65 -24.21 35.07
C PRO A 172 -8.15 -24.48 35.21
N ILE A 173 -8.82 -24.84 34.11
CA ILE A 173 -10.26 -25.16 34.09
C ILE A 173 -10.57 -26.62 33.74
N ALA A 174 -9.60 -27.35 33.18
CA ALA A 174 -9.78 -28.74 32.78
C ALA A 174 -8.45 -29.48 32.63
N PHE A 175 -8.47 -30.80 32.87
CA PHE A 175 -7.43 -31.72 32.41
C PHE A 175 -8.05 -32.81 31.54
N LEU A 176 -7.75 -32.77 30.24
CA LEU A 176 -8.38 -33.64 29.25
C LEU A 176 -7.32 -34.53 28.59
N LYS A 177 -7.53 -35.84 28.67
CA LYS A 177 -6.61 -36.85 28.12
C LYS A 177 -7.37 -37.89 27.32
N VAL A 178 -6.79 -38.43 26.25
CA VAL A 178 -7.37 -39.59 25.53
C VAL A 178 -6.71 -40.90 25.97
N THR A 179 -7.34 -42.06 25.72
CA THR A 179 -6.75 -43.38 25.98
C THR A 179 -5.51 -43.63 25.11
N GLU A 180 -4.66 -44.59 25.51
CA GLU A 180 -3.43 -44.92 24.77
C GLU A 180 -3.74 -45.29 23.31
N THR A 181 -4.82 -46.04 23.07
CA THR A 181 -5.25 -46.42 21.73
C THR A 181 -5.59 -45.21 20.86
N ALA A 182 -6.39 -44.27 21.38
CA ALA A 182 -6.74 -43.05 20.65
C ALA A 182 -5.53 -42.11 20.46
N HIS A 183 -4.66 -42.04 21.46
CA HIS A 183 -3.41 -41.29 21.39
C HIS A 183 -2.47 -41.81 20.29
N GLU A 184 -2.25 -43.12 20.22
CA GLU A 184 -1.42 -43.75 19.19
C GLU A 184 -1.98 -43.51 17.78
N ILE A 185 -3.31 -43.47 17.62
CA ILE A 185 -3.95 -43.09 16.36
C ILE A 185 -3.63 -41.62 16.01
N ASN A 186 -3.79 -40.69 16.97
CA ASN A 186 -3.55 -39.26 16.75
C ASN A 186 -2.09 -38.95 16.35
N ILE A 187 -1.12 -39.74 16.80
CA ILE A 187 0.31 -39.50 16.53
C ILE A 187 0.87 -40.36 15.39
N LYS A 188 0.05 -41.21 14.76
CA LYS A 188 0.46 -42.20 13.75
C LYS A 188 1.23 -41.58 12.58
N GLU A 189 0.88 -40.37 12.17
CA GLU A 189 1.50 -39.67 11.04
C GLU A 189 2.60 -38.68 11.46
N ARG A 190 2.82 -38.48 12.77
CA ARG A 190 3.90 -37.60 13.25
C ARG A 190 5.26 -38.18 12.91
N ASP A 191 6.22 -37.32 12.64
CA ASP A 191 7.63 -37.70 12.50
C ASP A 191 8.09 -38.54 13.72
N PRO A 192 8.95 -39.56 13.53
CA PRO A 192 9.35 -40.48 14.60
C PRO A 192 9.85 -39.80 15.88
N LYS A 193 10.58 -38.67 15.76
CA LYS A 193 11.10 -37.91 16.91
C LYS A 193 9.96 -37.29 17.72
N PHE A 194 9.01 -36.65 17.04
CA PHE A 194 7.85 -36.01 17.67
C PHE A 194 6.83 -37.03 18.20
N ARG A 195 6.76 -38.21 17.56
CA ARG A 195 5.90 -39.31 18.00
C ARG A 195 6.37 -39.88 19.34
N GLU A 196 7.66 -40.13 19.50
CA GLU A 196 8.24 -40.61 20.77
C GLU A 196 8.07 -39.56 21.88
N TRP A 197 8.30 -38.28 21.56
CA TRP A 197 8.04 -37.16 22.47
C TRP A 197 6.57 -37.10 22.92
N SER A 198 5.63 -37.30 21.99
CA SER A 198 4.18 -37.32 22.29
C SER A 198 3.79 -38.49 23.20
N ARG A 199 4.37 -39.68 23.00
CA ARG A 199 4.16 -40.86 23.88
C ARG A 199 4.63 -40.58 25.29
N GLU A 200 5.80 -39.98 25.44
CA GLU A 200 6.37 -39.71 26.74
C GLU A 200 5.59 -38.64 27.50
N SER A 201 5.19 -37.56 26.81
CA SER A 201 4.27 -36.54 27.33
C SER A 201 2.97 -37.17 27.83
N TRP A 202 2.36 -38.06 27.04
CA TRP A 202 1.11 -38.72 27.38
C TRP A 202 1.24 -39.66 28.59
N ARG A 203 2.32 -40.45 28.68
CA ARG A 203 2.54 -41.39 29.80
C ARG A 203 2.79 -40.66 31.11
N ARG A 204 3.51 -39.53 31.07
CA ARG A 204 4.02 -38.85 32.26
C ARG A 204 3.19 -37.65 32.74
N CYS A 205 2.31 -37.10 31.91
CA CYS A 205 1.48 -35.95 32.31
C CYS A 205 0.53 -36.34 33.46
N LYS A 206 0.67 -35.64 34.59
CA LYS A 206 -0.17 -35.72 35.79
C LYS A 206 -0.51 -34.29 36.24
N VAL A 207 -1.67 -34.15 36.86
CA VAL A 207 -2.16 -32.88 37.44
C VAL A 207 -2.55 -33.11 38.90
N SER A 208 -2.60 -32.03 39.67
CA SER A 208 -3.02 -32.01 41.06
C SER A 208 -4.52 -32.19 41.20
N GLU A 209 -4.99 -32.61 42.37
CA GLU A 209 -6.42 -32.72 42.68
C GLU A 209 -7.16 -31.36 42.61
N ARG A 210 -6.42 -30.24 42.58
CA ARG A 210 -6.99 -28.89 42.52
C ARG A 210 -7.44 -28.49 41.11
N VAL A 211 -6.93 -29.15 40.07
CA VAL A 211 -7.40 -28.92 38.70
C VAL A 211 -8.83 -29.46 38.56
N PRO A 212 -9.82 -28.65 38.21
CA PRO A 212 -11.19 -29.12 38.03
C PRO A 212 -11.32 -29.94 36.73
N ASN A 213 -12.43 -30.69 36.61
CA ASN A 213 -12.82 -31.36 35.36
C ASN A 213 -11.74 -32.28 34.75
N GLN A 214 -11.19 -33.19 35.56
CA GLN A 214 -10.18 -34.16 35.13
C GLN A 214 -10.84 -35.40 34.51
N ALA A 215 -10.57 -35.70 33.25
CA ALA A 215 -11.20 -36.83 32.55
C ALA A 215 -10.32 -37.48 31.48
N VAL A 216 -10.54 -38.79 31.27
CA VAL A 216 -9.87 -39.60 30.24
C VAL A 216 -10.90 -40.16 29.27
N PHE A 217 -10.70 -39.94 27.96
CA PHE A 217 -11.68 -40.24 26.92
C PHE A 217 -11.20 -41.30 25.93
N THR A 218 -12.11 -42.14 25.46
CA THR A 218 -11.83 -43.16 24.45
C THR A 218 -11.77 -42.61 23.03
N SER A 219 -12.28 -41.41 22.79
CA SER A 219 -12.29 -40.76 21.48
C SER A 219 -12.08 -39.25 21.59
N ASN A 220 -11.57 -38.62 20.52
CA ASN A 220 -11.46 -37.16 20.45
C ASN A 220 -12.84 -36.47 20.45
N ARG A 221 -13.88 -37.16 19.94
CA ARG A 221 -15.25 -36.65 19.92
C ARG A 221 -15.81 -36.49 21.32
N ASP A 222 -15.62 -37.49 22.19
CA ASP A 222 -16.10 -37.42 23.58
C ASP A 222 -15.35 -36.36 24.38
N LEU A 223 -14.03 -36.24 24.13
CA LEU A 223 -13.20 -35.20 24.71
C LEU A 223 -13.71 -33.81 24.34
N GLU A 224 -14.01 -33.59 23.06
CA GLU A 224 -14.53 -32.33 22.55
C GLU A 224 -15.93 -32.02 23.12
N ALA A 225 -16.81 -33.02 23.22
CA ALA A 225 -18.12 -32.87 23.83
C ALA A 225 -18.03 -32.41 25.29
N PHE A 226 -17.11 -33.00 26.06
CA PHE A 226 -16.89 -32.60 27.44
C PHE A 226 -16.24 -31.21 27.54
N PHE A 227 -15.32 -30.88 26.65
CA PHE A 227 -14.73 -29.55 26.55
C PHE A 227 -15.81 -28.46 26.36
N LEU A 228 -16.73 -28.63 25.41
CA LEU A 228 -17.82 -27.68 25.21
C LEU A 228 -18.77 -27.60 26.41
N ALA A 229 -19.04 -28.72 27.09
CA ALA A 229 -19.86 -28.72 28.30
C ALA A 229 -19.23 -27.89 29.43
N ILE A 230 -17.90 -27.90 29.57
CA ILE A 230 -17.18 -27.06 30.54
C ILE A 230 -17.34 -25.58 30.19
N LEU A 231 -17.21 -25.22 28.91
CA LEU A 231 -17.36 -23.83 28.47
C LEU A 231 -18.78 -23.32 28.69
N ASN A 232 -19.79 -24.13 28.38
CA ASN A 232 -21.20 -23.80 28.65
C ASN A 232 -21.45 -23.61 30.15
N ALA A 233 -20.98 -24.54 30.99
CA ALA A 233 -21.13 -24.44 32.44
C ALA A 233 -20.41 -23.22 33.04
N SER A 234 -19.38 -22.73 32.35
CA SER A 234 -18.59 -21.56 32.77
C SER A 234 -19.04 -20.26 32.09
N ASN A 235 -20.08 -20.30 31.25
CA ASN A 235 -20.52 -19.18 30.40
C ASN A 235 -19.39 -18.53 29.59
N ILE A 236 -18.43 -19.33 29.14
CA ILE A 236 -17.35 -18.86 28.27
C ILE A 236 -17.85 -18.91 26.81
N PRO A 237 -17.75 -17.82 26.05
CA PRO A 237 -18.14 -17.79 24.65
C PRO A 237 -17.39 -18.83 23.80
N VAL A 238 -18.11 -19.55 22.95
CA VAL A 238 -17.55 -20.52 22.00
C VAL A 238 -18.52 -20.72 20.83
N GLY A 239 -18.01 -21.00 19.63
CA GLY A 239 -18.84 -21.39 18.48
C GLY A 239 -19.44 -22.79 18.63
N GLY A 240 -20.72 -22.96 18.29
CA GLY A 240 -21.40 -24.26 18.35
C GLY A 240 -21.50 -24.88 19.76
N PRO A 241 -21.93 -24.13 20.79
CA PRO A 241 -21.89 -24.58 22.19
C PRO A 241 -22.67 -25.89 22.44
N HIS A 242 -23.74 -26.15 21.68
CA HIS A 242 -24.61 -27.31 21.83
C HIS A 242 -24.38 -28.39 20.78
N GLN A 243 -23.18 -28.45 20.18
CA GLN A 243 -22.84 -29.42 19.13
C GLN A 243 -23.12 -30.87 19.55
N PHE A 244 -22.90 -31.22 20.82
CA PHE A 244 -23.07 -32.59 21.33
C PHE A 244 -24.15 -32.74 22.39
N SER A 245 -24.52 -31.67 23.09
CA SER A 245 -25.51 -31.68 24.17
C SER A 245 -26.08 -30.28 24.38
N ASP A 246 -27.38 -30.19 24.60
CA ASP A 246 -28.13 -28.99 24.97
C ASP A 246 -28.48 -28.95 26.47
N ALA A 247 -27.93 -29.88 27.26
CA ALA A 247 -28.23 -30.03 28.68
C ALA A 247 -27.78 -28.82 29.54
N ILE A 248 -26.77 -28.08 29.09
CA ILE A 248 -26.23 -26.90 29.78
C ILE A 248 -26.24 -25.75 28.78
N TRP A 249 -27.07 -24.74 29.08
CA TRP A 249 -27.17 -23.53 28.29
C TRP A 249 -25.94 -22.64 28.49
N ASN A 250 -25.47 -21.99 27.43
CA ASN A 250 -24.42 -20.98 27.49
C ASN A 250 -25.04 -19.59 27.43
N GLU A 251 -24.95 -18.82 28.53
CA GLU A 251 -25.57 -17.50 28.66
C GLU A 251 -24.99 -16.44 27.70
N SER A 252 -23.91 -16.75 26.97
CA SER A 252 -23.41 -15.90 25.88
C SER A 252 -24.34 -15.88 24.64
N TYR A 253 -25.37 -16.73 24.62
CA TYR A 253 -26.33 -16.84 23.52
C TYR A 253 -27.75 -16.52 23.98
N ALA A 254 -28.49 -15.78 23.15
CA ALA A 254 -29.91 -15.58 23.35
C ALA A 254 -30.73 -16.86 23.07
N HIS A 255 -31.83 -17.03 23.77
CA HIS A 255 -32.67 -18.24 23.67
C HIS A 255 -33.41 -18.39 22.35
N ASP A 256 -33.56 -17.32 21.56
CA ASP A 256 -34.22 -17.33 20.26
C ASP A 256 -33.25 -17.61 19.08
N VAL A 257 -31.97 -17.87 19.37
CA VAL A 257 -30.97 -18.21 18.35
C VAL A 257 -31.31 -19.54 17.66
N PRO A 258 -31.27 -19.60 16.32
CA PRO A 258 -31.52 -20.84 15.58
C PRO A 258 -30.67 -22.02 16.05
N GLY A 259 -31.32 -23.19 16.24
CA GLY A 259 -30.66 -24.38 16.77
C GLY A 259 -29.47 -24.89 15.94
N TRP A 260 -29.45 -24.67 14.62
CA TRP A 260 -28.30 -25.04 13.78
C TRP A 260 -27.05 -24.22 14.14
N ILE A 261 -27.21 -22.96 14.55
CA ILE A 261 -26.12 -22.10 15.02
C ILE A 261 -25.53 -22.67 16.30
N LEU A 262 -26.40 -22.94 17.27
CA LEU A 262 -26.04 -23.50 18.58
C LEU A 262 -25.34 -24.86 18.44
N LYS A 263 -25.75 -25.68 17.47
CA LYS A 263 -25.15 -27.00 17.22
C LYS A 263 -23.92 -27.00 16.33
N GLY A 264 -23.52 -25.84 15.77
CA GLY A 264 -22.41 -25.80 14.82
C GLY A 264 -22.69 -26.58 13.53
N GLU A 265 -23.96 -26.70 13.13
CA GLU A 265 -24.36 -27.43 11.93
C GLU A 265 -24.11 -26.58 10.68
N ARG A 266 -24.00 -27.22 9.50
CA ARG A 266 -23.84 -26.53 8.20
C ARG A 266 -22.53 -25.72 8.06
N LEU A 267 -21.49 -26.06 8.82
CA LEU A 267 -20.16 -25.47 8.61
C LEU A 267 -19.66 -25.75 7.18
N GLY A 268 -19.23 -24.70 6.50
CA GLY A 268 -18.77 -24.77 5.11
C GLY A 268 -19.88 -24.99 4.08
N ASP A 269 -21.15 -25.03 4.47
CA ASP A 269 -22.29 -25.07 3.54
C ASP A 269 -22.41 -23.71 2.81
N PRO A 270 -22.34 -23.67 1.46
CA PRO A 270 -22.49 -22.44 0.69
C PRO A 270 -23.83 -21.72 0.92
N GLY A 271 -24.86 -22.41 1.40
CA GLY A 271 -26.17 -21.84 1.70
C GLY A 271 -26.29 -21.19 3.08
N VAL A 272 -25.23 -21.11 3.87
CA VAL A 272 -25.24 -20.40 5.17
C VAL A 272 -24.98 -18.92 4.96
N SER A 273 -25.92 -18.08 5.37
CA SER A 273 -25.77 -16.63 5.31
C SER A 273 -24.92 -16.12 6.48
N ILE A 274 -23.71 -15.67 6.18
CA ILE A 274 -22.82 -15.03 7.15
C ILE A 274 -23.35 -13.65 7.55
N ASN A 275 -24.05 -12.96 6.64
CA ASN A 275 -24.71 -11.70 6.97
C ASN A 275 -25.79 -11.86 8.05
N LEU A 276 -26.51 -13.00 8.09
CA LEU A 276 -27.43 -13.30 9.19
C LEU A 276 -26.69 -13.42 10.53
N LEU A 277 -25.55 -14.12 10.56
CA LEU A 277 -24.73 -14.24 11.77
C LEU A 277 -24.20 -12.87 12.24
N ARG A 278 -23.79 -12.01 11.30
CA ARG A 278 -23.43 -10.62 11.57
C ARG A 278 -24.57 -9.83 12.21
N GLN A 279 -25.79 -9.96 11.67
CA GLN A 279 -26.98 -9.28 12.21
C GLN A 279 -27.28 -9.74 13.64
N LEU A 280 -27.28 -11.07 13.89
CA LEU A 280 -27.47 -11.62 15.23
C LEU A 280 -26.40 -11.14 16.21
N PHE A 281 -25.14 -11.01 15.77
CA PHE A 281 -24.08 -10.43 16.60
C PHE A 281 -24.38 -8.96 16.94
N ASN A 282 -24.74 -8.15 15.93
CA ASN A 282 -25.02 -6.74 16.14
C ASN A 282 -26.25 -6.51 17.05
N GLU A 283 -27.18 -7.47 17.08
CA GLU A 283 -28.31 -7.52 18.04
C GLU A 283 -27.90 -8.03 19.43
N GLY A 284 -26.65 -8.44 19.65
CA GLY A 284 -26.15 -8.99 20.91
C GLY A 284 -26.62 -10.41 21.22
N LYS A 285 -27.13 -11.15 20.22
CA LYS A 285 -27.71 -12.49 20.40
C LYS A 285 -26.70 -13.62 20.33
N VAL A 286 -25.60 -13.41 19.62
CA VAL A 286 -24.50 -14.38 19.48
C VAL A 286 -23.16 -13.69 19.74
N PRO A 287 -22.17 -14.38 20.31
CA PRO A 287 -20.87 -13.79 20.59
C PRO A 287 -19.97 -13.76 19.36
N LYS A 288 -18.85 -13.03 19.44
CA LYS A 288 -17.85 -12.89 18.36
C LYS A 288 -17.33 -14.26 17.89
N GLU A 289 -17.04 -15.13 18.85
CA GLU A 289 -16.52 -16.49 18.66
C GLU A 289 -17.45 -17.33 17.79
N CYS A 290 -18.77 -17.09 17.86
CA CYS A 290 -19.73 -17.75 16.99
C CYS A 290 -19.54 -17.35 15.53
N VAL A 291 -19.45 -16.05 15.25
CA VAL A 291 -19.33 -15.55 13.88
C VAL A 291 -18.00 -15.97 13.28
N ASP A 292 -16.90 -15.79 14.02
CA ASP A 292 -15.57 -16.23 13.60
C ASP A 292 -15.53 -17.73 13.31
N PHE A 293 -16.19 -18.56 14.13
CA PHE A 293 -16.28 -20.00 13.92
C PHE A 293 -16.91 -20.34 12.56
N TYR A 294 -18.02 -19.73 12.19
CA TYR A 294 -18.64 -19.98 10.87
C TYR A 294 -17.83 -19.41 9.71
N VAL A 295 -17.30 -18.19 9.85
CA VAL A 295 -16.51 -17.54 8.80
C VAL A 295 -15.25 -18.33 8.46
N ARG A 296 -14.49 -18.77 9.48
CA ARG A 296 -13.26 -19.55 9.30
C ARG A 296 -13.48 -20.89 8.58
N HIS A 297 -14.64 -21.51 8.75
CA HIS A 297 -14.99 -22.77 8.11
C HIS A 297 -15.70 -22.59 6.77
N SER A 298 -15.98 -21.34 6.36
CA SER A 298 -16.55 -21.03 5.06
C SER A 298 -15.50 -21.03 3.96
N TYR A 299 -15.94 -20.88 2.70
CA TYR A 299 -15.05 -20.78 1.54
C TYR A 299 -14.14 -19.53 1.60
N VAL A 300 -14.64 -18.45 2.20
CA VAL A 300 -13.93 -17.18 2.36
C VAL A 300 -13.54 -17.02 3.84
N PRO A 301 -12.25 -17.21 4.19
CA PRO A 301 -11.83 -17.30 5.59
C PRO A 301 -11.93 -15.96 6.35
N THR A 302 -12.19 -14.86 5.65
CA THR A 302 -12.40 -13.52 6.20
C THR A 302 -13.52 -12.81 5.46
N GLN A 303 -14.59 -12.40 6.16
CA GLN A 303 -15.73 -11.70 5.57
C GLN A 303 -16.53 -10.97 6.65
N PHE A 304 -17.16 -9.87 6.25
CA PHE A 304 -17.88 -8.96 7.14
C PHE A 304 -17.06 -8.48 8.35
N ASP A 305 -15.74 -8.34 8.15
CA ASP A 305 -14.77 -8.00 9.21
C ASP A 305 -14.62 -9.04 10.34
N PHE A 306 -14.96 -10.31 10.07
CA PHE A 306 -14.77 -11.47 10.94
C PHE A 306 -13.87 -12.53 10.29
N GLY A 307 -13.46 -13.52 11.10
CA GLY A 307 -12.63 -14.66 10.70
C GLY A 307 -11.24 -14.66 11.35
N VAL A 308 -10.81 -13.52 11.89
CA VAL A 308 -9.56 -13.38 12.63
C VAL A 308 -9.80 -13.61 14.12
N SER A 309 -9.23 -14.69 14.65
CA SER A 309 -9.41 -15.11 16.04
C SER A 309 -8.13 -14.93 16.86
N MET A 310 -8.18 -15.25 18.16
CA MET A 310 -7.00 -15.18 19.03
C MET A 310 -5.90 -16.14 18.58
N PHE A 311 -6.24 -17.22 17.88
CA PHE A 311 -5.27 -18.12 17.26
C PHE A 311 -4.34 -17.37 16.29
N GLU A 312 -4.88 -16.64 15.30
CA GLU A 312 -4.07 -15.88 14.34
C GLU A 312 -3.28 -14.74 15.00
N TRP A 313 -3.88 -14.06 15.98
CA TRP A 313 -3.20 -13.02 16.76
C TRP A 313 -2.01 -13.58 17.55
N SER A 314 -2.19 -14.70 18.26
CA SER A 314 -1.11 -15.34 19.03
C SER A 314 0.06 -15.78 18.14
N GLN A 315 -0.23 -16.28 16.94
CA GLN A 315 0.79 -16.68 15.96
C GLN A 315 1.58 -15.48 15.42
N ALA A 316 0.90 -14.37 15.14
CA ALA A 316 1.56 -13.17 14.64
C ALA A 316 2.40 -12.49 15.73
N LEU A 317 1.85 -12.36 16.95
CA LEU A 317 2.51 -11.71 18.08
C LEU A 317 3.65 -12.56 18.66
N GLY A 318 3.55 -13.90 18.62
CA GLY A 318 4.64 -14.80 19.04
C GLY A 318 5.93 -14.66 18.23
N GLN A 319 5.84 -14.05 17.05
CA GLN A 319 7.00 -13.73 16.22
C GLN A 319 7.65 -12.38 16.52
N MET A 320 7.06 -11.55 17.38
CA MET A 320 7.55 -10.20 17.64
C MET A 320 8.69 -10.14 18.65
N PRO A 321 8.57 -10.73 19.86
CA PRO A 321 9.61 -10.48 20.84
C PRO A 321 11.02 -11.06 20.55
N PRO A 322 11.29 -12.03 19.63
CA PRO A 322 12.67 -12.35 19.24
C PRO A 322 13.30 -11.27 18.36
N CYS A 323 12.48 -10.36 17.84
CA CYS A 323 12.88 -9.24 17.00
C CYS A 323 12.95 -7.93 17.80
N TYR A 324 12.74 -7.94 19.11
CA TYR A 324 12.82 -6.73 19.92
C TYR A 324 14.26 -6.32 20.16
N ASN A 325 14.52 -5.03 20.04
CA ASN A 325 15.78 -4.47 20.49
C ASN A 325 15.81 -4.34 22.02
N GLU A 326 17.03 -4.37 22.54
CA GLU A 326 17.33 -4.03 23.93
C GLU A 326 17.35 -2.50 24.10
N HIS A 327 16.99 -2.06 25.30
CA HIS A 327 17.05 -0.65 25.66
C HIS A 327 18.51 -0.20 25.82
N LYS A 328 18.90 0.87 25.12
CA LYS A 328 20.22 1.48 25.21
C LYS A 328 20.07 2.97 25.43
N ASP A 329 20.54 3.43 26.59
CA ASP A 329 20.56 4.86 26.87
C ASP A 329 21.47 5.59 25.87
N PHE A 330 21.06 6.79 25.48
CA PHE A 330 21.83 7.66 24.60
C PHE A 330 21.73 9.12 25.08
N ASP A 331 22.77 9.88 24.77
CA ASP A 331 22.84 11.32 25.08
C ASP A 331 21.97 12.11 24.09
N THR A 332 20.87 12.69 24.58
CA THR A 332 19.89 13.46 23.79
C THR A 332 20.43 14.80 23.31
N GLU A 333 21.47 15.35 23.95
CA GLU A 333 22.14 16.58 23.55
C GLU A 333 23.35 16.31 22.62
N GLY A 334 23.75 15.05 22.51
CA GLY A 334 24.88 14.59 21.71
C GLY A 334 24.61 14.53 20.20
N ASP A 335 25.57 13.97 19.46
CA ASP A 335 25.48 13.81 18.01
C ASP A 335 24.49 12.70 17.63
N MET A 336 23.28 13.09 17.24
CA MET A 336 22.21 12.17 16.80
C MET A 336 22.59 11.30 15.61
N MET A 337 23.58 11.67 14.80
CA MET A 337 24.05 10.81 13.70
C MET A 337 24.91 9.64 14.20
N LYS A 338 25.45 9.74 15.42
CA LYS A 338 26.11 8.59 16.08
C LYS A 338 25.09 7.66 16.71
N ALA A 339 24.05 8.21 17.33
CA ALA A 339 22.97 7.42 17.92
C ALA A 339 22.14 6.73 16.83
N PHE A 340 21.81 7.43 15.74
CA PHE A 340 20.95 6.95 14.65
C PHE A 340 21.65 7.15 13.29
N PRO A 341 22.55 6.23 12.89
CA PRO A 341 23.38 6.42 11.71
C PRO A 341 22.58 6.37 10.40
N PRO A 342 22.89 7.20 9.40
CA PRO A 342 22.31 7.10 8.07
C PRO A 342 22.80 5.84 7.34
N SER A 343 21.93 5.20 6.57
CA SER A 343 22.27 3.97 5.82
C SER A 343 22.95 4.18 4.48
N SER A 344 22.82 5.38 3.91
CA SER A 344 23.41 5.70 2.62
C SER A 344 23.72 7.20 2.54
N PRO A 345 24.66 7.61 1.67
CA PRO A 345 24.90 9.03 1.38
C PRO A 345 23.63 9.76 0.93
N LYS A 346 22.72 9.05 0.23
CA LYS A 346 21.43 9.61 -0.20
C LYS A 346 20.51 9.94 0.97
N GLU A 347 20.57 9.22 2.08
CA GLU A 347 19.77 9.53 3.27
C GLU A 347 20.23 10.84 3.94
N ILE A 348 21.51 11.18 3.80
CA ILE A 348 22.07 12.43 4.31
C ILE A 348 21.65 13.61 3.41
N SER A 349 21.72 13.42 2.09
CA SER A 349 21.48 14.46 1.09
C SER A 349 20.00 14.64 0.71
N ARG A 350 19.13 13.66 0.98
CA ARG A 350 17.68 13.81 0.78
C ARG A 350 17.09 14.83 1.75
N ALA A 351 16.12 15.59 1.26
CA ALA A 351 15.29 16.46 2.07
C ALA A 351 14.26 15.60 2.81
N ASN A 352 14.59 15.12 4.02
CA ASN A 352 13.75 14.30 4.89
C ASN A 352 13.57 14.96 6.28
N VAL A 353 12.61 14.48 7.08
CA VAL A 353 12.50 14.90 8.49
C VAL A 353 13.52 14.13 9.31
N LYS A 354 14.41 14.89 9.98
CA LYS A 354 15.54 14.38 10.76
C LYS A 354 15.24 14.42 12.25
N VAL A 355 15.76 13.44 13.01
CA VAL A 355 15.66 13.40 14.49
C VAL A 355 16.10 14.73 15.14
N ARG A 356 17.19 15.34 14.65
CA ARG A 356 17.65 16.66 15.13
C ARG A 356 16.58 17.74 14.99
N GLN A 357 15.83 17.75 13.88
CA GLN A 357 14.76 18.72 13.69
C GLN A 357 13.59 18.46 14.64
N LEU A 358 13.30 17.19 14.94
CA LEU A 358 12.28 16.84 15.92
C LEU A 358 12.66 17.31 17.33
N ILE A 359 13.94 17.17 17.73
CA ILE A 359 14.44 17.71 19.00
C ILE A 359 14.30 19.24 19.02
N GLN A 360 14.74 19.93 17.97
CA GLN A 360 14.70 21.40 17.92
C GLN A 360 13.28 21.98 17.88
N THR A 361 12.32 21.23 17.33
CA THR A 361 10.95 21.71 17.14
C THR A 361 10.03 21.31 18.29
N PHE A 362 10.16 20.09 18.79
CA PHE A 362 9.23 19.49 19.75
C PHE A 362 9.87 19.15 21.09
N ASP A 363 11.19 19.27 21.22
CA ASP A 363 11.93 18.67 22.34
C ASP A 363 11.56 17.19 22.53
N ILE A 364 11.55 16.45 21.41
CA ILE A 364 10.83 15.18 21.28
C ILE A 364 11.22 14.12 22.34
N PHE A 365 12.47 14.12 22.81
CA PHE A 365 12.97 13.14 23.78
C PHE A 365 12.77 13.55 25.25
N SER A 366 12.21 14.73 25.53
CA SER A 366 11.71 15.07 26.87
C SER A 366 10.49 14.23 27.27
N HIS A 367 9.76 13.71 26.28
CA HIS A 367 8.66 12.79 26.49
C HIS A 367 9.18 11.37 26.75
N TRP A 368 8.78 10.77 27.87
CA TRP A 368 9.23 9.44 28.31
C TRP A 368 9.04 8.37 27.23
N ASP A 369 7.87 8.31 26.60
CA ASP A 369 7.52 7.34 25.56
C ASP A 369 8.41 7.48 24.31
N CYS A 370 8.67 8.70 23.85
CA CYS A 370 9.60 8.96 22.75
C CYS A 370 11.04 8.59 23.10
N TYR A 371 11.47 8.86 24.34
CA TYR A 371 12.79 8.44 24.80
C TYR A 371 12.92 6.92 24.78
N GLN A 372 11.91 6.18 25.27
CA GLN A 372 11.89 4.72 25.21
C GLN A 372 12.00 4.20 23.77
N ILE A 373 11.21 4.74 22.85
CA ILE A 373 11.30 4.39 21.41
C ILE A 373 12.71 4.67 20.90
N GLY A 374 13.26 5.86 21.13
CA GLY A 374 14.63 6.20 20.73
C GLY A 374 15.68 5.22 21.28
N ALA A 375 15.56 4.86 22.57
CA ALA A 375 16.51 3.99 23.27
C ALA A 375 16.49 2.55 22.76
N TRP A 376 15.34 2.04 22.31
CA TRP A 376 15.28 0.74 21.62
C TRP A 376 15.88 0.76 20.22
N HIS A 377 16.05 1.92 19.60
CA HIS A 377 16.49 2.03 18.20
C HIS A 377 17.88 2.65 18.02
N VAL A 378 18.67 2.75 19.09
CA VAL A 378 20.07 3.18 19.01
C VAL A 378 20.87 2.24 18.09
N GLY A 379 21.48 2.81 17.06
CA GLY A 379 22.22 2.12 16.00
C GLY A 379 21.42 1.87 14.72
N GLU A 380 20.12 2.19 14.71
CA GLU A 380 19.25 2.05 13.53
C GLU A 380 19.14 3.35 12.73
N ARG A 381 18.52 3.26 11.54
CA ARG A 381 18.52 4.39 10.60
C ARG A 381 17.72 5.55 11.11
N GLN A 382 18.27 6.74 10.94
CA GLN A 382 17.61 7.99 11.28
C GLN A 382 16.18 8.10 10.72
N THR A 383 15.99 7.83 9.42
CA THR A 383 14.66 7.97 8.79
C THR A 383 13.64 7.02 9.42
N PHE A 384 14.06 5.82 9.83
CA PHE A 384 13.20 4.86 10.51
C PHE A 384 12.79 5.38 11.89
N VAL A 385 13.76 5.84 12.70
CA VAL A 385 13.48 6.38 14.04
C VAL A 385 12.60 7.63 13.97
N SER A 386 12.85 8.54 13.04
CA SER A 386 12.00 9.72 12.81
C SER A 386 10.56 9.33 12.45
N ASN A 387 10.38 8.31 11.60
CA ASN A 387 9.06 7.77 11.27
C ASN A 387 8.33 7.21 12.49
N LEU A 388 9.02 6.45 13.35
CA LEU A 388 8.43 5.87 14.55
C LEU A 388 7.96 6.96 15.54
N LEU A 389 8.83 7.94 15.82
CA LEU A 389 8.52 9.05 16.73
C LEU A 389 7.33 9.88 16.21
N CYS A 390 7.33 10.23 14.92
CA CYS A 390 6.24 10.99 14.31
C CYS A 390 4.93 10.17 14.31
N CYS A 391 4.99 8.88 14.01
CA CYS A 391 3.79 8.03 14.00
C CYS A 391 3.18 7.90 15.40
N TRP A 392 4.04 7.67 16.41
CA TRP A 392 3.60 7.58 17.80
C TRP A 392 2.92 8.87 18.25
N LYS A 393 3.62 10.02 18.11
CA LYS A 393 3.11 11.32 18.58
C LYS A 393 2.02 11.95 17.71
N GLY A 394 1.90 11.53 16.46
CA GLY A 394 0.92 12.09 15.53
C GLY A 394 -0.35 11.28 15.35
N ILE A 395 -0.28 9.97 15.59
CA ILE A 395 -1.31 9.03 15.13
C ILE A 395 -1.65 8.00 16.20
N THR A 396 -0.71 7.10 16.54
CA THR A 396 -1.08 5.86 17.24
C THR A 396 -1.33 6.05 18.73
N GLN A 397 -0.69 7.04 19.38
CA GLN A 397 -0.93 7.33 20.81
C GLN A 397 -2.37 7.78 21.10
N PHE A 398 -3.10 8.27 20.09
CA PHE A 398 -4.46 8.78 20.22
C PHE A 398 -5.53 7.70 19.98
N THR A 399 -5.12 6.44 19.80
CA THR A 399 -6.05 5.31 19.64
C THR A 399 -6.39 4.72 21.01
N ASN A 400 -7.58 4.14 21.18
CA ASN A 400 -7.97 3.51 22.45
C ASN A 400 -7.15 2.25 22.77
N VAL A 401 -6.40 1.75 21.79
CA VAL A 401 -5.54 0.55 21.89
C VAL A 401 -4.06 0.91 21.99
N ALA A 402 -3.70 2.18 22.21
CA ALA A 402 -2.32 2.66 22.27
C ALA A 402 -1.43 1.84 23.21
N ALA A 403 -1.94 1.46 24.38
CA ALA A 403 -1.22 0.64 25.35
C ALA A 403 -0.87 -0.76 24.83
N LEU A 404 -1.77 -1.39 24.07
CA LEU A 404 -1.57 -2.73 23.49
C LEU A 404 -0.52 -2.73 22.39
N ILE A 405 -0.41 -1.62 21.65
CA ILE A 405 0.48 -1.52 20.48
C ILE A 405 1.83 -0.87 20.79
N PHE A 406 1.97 -0.15 21.91
CA PHE A 406 3.25 0.48 22.27
C PHE A 406 4.43 -0.51 22.28
N PRO A 407 4.29 -1.76 22.78
CA PRO A 407 5.35 -2.76 22.69
C PRO A 407 5.79 -3.09 21.25
N TRP A 408 4.94 -2.86 20.24
CA TRP A 408 5.29 -3.12 18.84
C TRP A 408 6.41 -2.20 18.35
N PHE A 409 6.56 -1.02 18.96
CA PHE A 409 7.65 -0.09 18.67
C PHE A 409 9.01 -0.57 19.19
N ARG A 410 9.12 -1.78 19.75
CA ARG A 410 10.41 -2.40 20.09
C ARG A 410 11.01 -3.19 18.94
N VAL A 411 10.24 -3.50 17.89
CA VAL A 411 10.68 -4.35 16.78
C VAL A 411 11.81 -3.69 16.02
N CYS A 412 12.95 -4.37 15.92
CA CYS A 412 14.10 -3.89 15.18
C CYS A 412 13.80 -3.64 13.69
N GLN A 413 14.51 -2.69 13.11
CA GLN A 413 14.29 -2.23 11.73
C GLN A 413 14.33 -3.34 10.69
N LYS A 414 15.23 -4.33 10.84
CA LYS A 414 15.42 -5.42 9.86
C LYS A 414 14.15 -6.27 9.71
N ASP A 415 13.38 -6.42 10.79
CA ASP A 415 12.19 -7.28 10.83
C ASP A 415 10.89 -6.47 10.72
N TRP A 416 10.94 -5.16 10.98
CA TRP A 416 9.79 -4.26 11.02
C TRP A 416 8.80 -4.47 9.86
N ALA A 417 9.27 -4.29 8.61
CA ALA A 417 8.39 -4.34 7.43
C ALA A 417 7.62 -5.67 7.34
N ASN A 418 8.27 -6.80 7.60
CA ASN A 418 7.65 -8.11 7.48
C ASN A 418 6.68 -8.40 8.63
N LYS A 419 7.05 -8.06 9.87
CA LYS A 419 6.20 -8.32 11.06
C LYS A 419 4.96 -7.44 11.05
N LEU A 420 5.13 -6.13 10.83
CA LEU A 420 4.02 -5.19 10.81
C LEU A 420 3.13 -5.40 9.57
N LYS A 421 3.64 -5.98 8.47
CA LYS A 421 2.78 -6.36 7.33
C LYS A 421 1.81 -7.49 7.67
N THR A 422 2.25 -8.41 8.54
CA THR A 422 1.40 -9.48 9.06
C THR A 422 0.27 -8.88 9.91
N LEU A 423 0.61 -8.01 10.87
CA LEU A 423 -0.39 -7.32 11.70
C LEU A 423 -1.34 -6.44 10.89
N HIS A 424 -0.83 -5.69 9.90
CA HIS A 424 -1.66 -4.93 8.97
C HIS A 424 -2.73 -5.81 8.30
N SER A 425 -2.39 -7.04 7.92
CA SER A 425 -3.33 -7.94 7.25
C SER A 425 -4.44 -8.40 8.20
N LEU A 426 -4.12 -8.62 9.49
CA LEU A 426 -5.11 -8.93 10.51
C LEU A 426 -6.05 -7.74 10.77
N ILE A 427 -5.48 -6.53 10.95
CA ILE A 427 -6.23 -5.28 11.20
C ILE A 427 -7.15 -4.94 10.01
N ARG A 428 -6.67 -5.11 8.78
CA ARG A 428 -7.45 -4.81 7.58
C ARG A 428 -8.71 -5.66 7.47
N CYS A 429 -8.62 -6.95 7.84
CA CYS A 429 -9.70 -7.93 7.67
C CYS A 429 -10.60 -8.10 8.90
N SER A 430 -10.31 -7.41 10.00
CA SER A 430 -11.03 -7.53 11.28
C SER A 430 -11.45 -6.18 11.81
N ARG A 431 -12.65 -6.07 12.38
CA ARG A 431 -13.06 -4.89 13.16
C ARG A 431 -12.60 -4.93 14.61
N PHE A 432 -11.94 -6.02 15.01
CA PHE A 432 -11.37 -6.23 16.34
C PHE A 432 -9.85 -6.28 16.27
N LEU A 433 -9.20 -5.50 17.13
CA LEU A 433 -7.81 -5.72 17.52
C LEU A 433 -7.82 -6.73 18.67
N MET A 434 -7.57 -8.00 18.35
CA MET A 434 -7.74 -9.11 19.29
C MET A 434 -9.18 -9.18 19.82
N ASN A 435 -9.42 -8.78 21.07
CA ASN A 435 -10.74 -8.75 21.69
C ASN A 435 -11.34 -7.32 21.74
N THR A 436 -10.55 -6.29 21.51
CA THR A 436 -11.03 -4.90 21.53
C THR A 436 -11.60 -4.51 20.17
N GLU A 437 -12.88 -4.12 20.11
CA GLU A 437 -13.46 -3.54 18.89
C GLU A 437 -12.84 -2.15 18.62
N ILE A 438 -12.46 -1.91 17.37
CA ILE A 438 -11.84 -0.64 16.95
C ILE A 438 -12.71 0.06 15.91
N THR A 439 -12.74 1.39 15.98
CA THR A 439 -13.41 2.22 14.97
C THR A 439 -12.68 2.15 13.62
N GLU A 440 -13.36 2.50 12.53
CA GLU A 440 -12.69 2.56 11.21
C GLU A 440 -11.55 3.58 11.19
N LYS A 441 -11.69 4.70 11.92
CA LYS A 441 -10.62 5.70 12.09
C LYS A 441 -9.38 5.09 12.74
N GLU A 442 -9.54 4.35 13.84
CA GLU A 442 -8.44 3.65 14.51
C GLU A 442 -7.85 2.56 13.61
N ARG A 443 -8.69 1.81 12.89
CA ARG A 443 -8.22 0.81 11.92
C ARG A 443 -7.29 1.43 10.88
N GLN A 444 -7.68 2.58 10.29
CA GLN A 444 -6.85 3.29 9.30
C GLN A 444 -5.56 3.87 9.90
N ALA A 445 -5.58 4.28 11.17
CA ALA A 445 -4.41 4.72 11.92
C ALA A 445 -3.39 3.58 12.14
N LEU A 446 -3.86 2.36 12.40
CA LEU A 446 -3.02 1.19 12.63
C LEU A 446 -2.56 0.49 11.34
N MET A 447 -3.31 0.67 10.24
CA MET A 447 -2.90 0.15 8.94
C MET A 447 -1.64 0.84 8.42
N TYR A 448 -0.79 0.08 7.72
CA TYR A 448 0.39 0.55 7.00
C TYR A 448 1.58 0.95 7.87
N MET A 449 1.60 0.54 9.14
CA MET A 449 2.78 0.70 10.00
C MET A 449 4.03 0.03 9.40
N ASP A 450 3.90 -1.00 8.55
CA ASP A 450 5.01 -1.62 7.80
C ASP A 450 5.79 -0.60 6.94
N LEU A 451 5.17 0.49 6.52
CA LEU A 451 5.78 1.53 5.69
C LEU A 451 6.74 2.45 6.45
N LEU A 452 6.67 2.47 7.79
CA LEU A 452 7.50 3.34 8.65
C LEU A 452 9.00 3.04 8.55
N VAL A 453 9.36 1.84 8.06
CA VAL A 453 10.75 1.47 7.69
C VAL A 453 11.39 2.47 6.70
N GLY A 454 10.58 3.25 5.99
CA GLY A 454 11.03 4.26 5.04
C GLY A 454 11.45 3.66 3.70
N ARG A 455 12.33 4.38 2.99
CA ARG A 455 12.88 3.98 1.69
C ARG A 455 14.22 3.26 1.86
N SER A 456 14.44 2.21 1.09
CA SER A 456 15.69 1.46 1.06
C SER A 456 16.19 1.29 -0.37
N GLU A 457 17.49 1.04 -0.52
CA GLU A 457 18.07 0.56 -1.77
C GLU A 457 18.18 -0.97 -1.70
N TYR A 458 17.87 -1.64 -2.81
CA TYR A 458 17.92 -3.09 -2.94
C TYR A 458 18.45 -3.48 -4.33
N THR A 459 18.87 -4.74 -4.46
CA THR A 459 19.30 -5.31 -5.73
C THR A 459 18.19 -6.18 -6.30
N ILE A 460 17.85 -5.96 -7.57
CA ILE A 460 16.81 -6.71 -8.26
C ILE A 460 17.37 -8.07 -8.71
N ASP A 461 16.66 -9.16 -8.39
CA ASP A 461 16.91 -10.48 -8.99
C ASP A 461 16.20 -10.56 -10.35
N GLU A 462 16.94 -10.23 -11.41
CA GLU A 462 16.43 -10.20 -12.79
C GLU A 462 15.95 -11.58 -13.26
N MET A 463 16.56 -12.66 -12.77
CA MET A 463 16.17 -14.02 -13.15
C MET A 463 14.89 -14.46 -12.44
N SER A 464 14.57 -13.88 -11.29
CA SER A 464 13.25 -14.09 -10.68
C SER A 464 12.13 -13.55 -11.58
N GLU A 465 12.33 -12.36 -12.17
CA GLU A 465 11.36 -11.75 -13.09
C GLU A 465 11.17 -12.55 -14.38
N VAL A 466 12.26 -13.16 -14.89
CA VAL A 466 12.20 -14.07 -16.04
C VAL A 466 11.39 -15.32 -15.69
N ARG A 467 11.72 -16.00 -14.58
CA ARG A 467 11.03 -17.24 -14.15
C ARG A 467 9.53 -17.04 -13.93
N LEU A 468 9.12 -15.89 -13.38
CA LEU A 468 7.71 -15.56 -13.15
C LEU A 468 6.90 -15.43 -14.45
N ARG A 469 7.58 -15.22 -15.58
CA ARG A 469 6.98 -14.99 -16.91
C ARG A 469 7.37 -16.04 -17.95
N GLU A 470 7.96 -17.14 -17.49
CA GLU A 470 8.15 -18.33 -18.31
C GLU A 470 6.78 -18.96 -18.61
N SER A 471 6.64 -19.44 -19.85
CA SER A 471 5.48 -20.17 -20.34
C SER A 471 5.92 -21.05 -21.50
N ASP A 472 5.13 -22.06 -21.82
CA ASP A 472 5.25 -22.86 -23.04
C ASP A 472 4.33 -22.36 -24.17
N THR A 473 3.40 -21.44 -23.87
CA THR A 473 2.43 -20.89 -24.81
C THR A 473 2.22 -19.39 -24.60
N TYR A 474 1.79 -18.71 -25.67
CA TYR A 474 1.34 -17.31 -25.66
C TYR A 474 -0.18 -17.18 -25.44
N GLU A 475 -0.89 -18.31 -25.48
CA GLU A 475 -2.35 -18.39 -25.32
C GLU A 475 -2.77 -18.27 -23.86
N THR A 476 -4.03 -17.88 -23.64
CA THR A 476 -4.64 -17.87 -22.31
C THR A 476 -4.80 -19.28 -21.74
N LYS A 477 -4.58 -19.41 -20.43
CA LYS A 477 -4.84 -20.64 -19.65
C LYS A 477 -6.21 -20.63 -18.97
N HIS A 478 -6.90 -19.49 -18.96
CA HIS A 478 -8.13 -19.30 -18.20
C HIS A 478 -9.29 -20.06 -18.81
N LEU A 479 -10.32 -20.32 -18.00
CA LEU A 479 -11.46 -21.15 -18.35
C LEU A 479 -12.78 -20.39 -18.17
N SER A 480 -13.82 -20.86 -18.85
CA SER A 480 -15.19 -20.37 -18.68
C SER A 480 -16.19 -21.52 -18.75
N TYR A 481 -17.31 -21.41 -18.07
CA TYR A 481 -18.29 -22.49 -17.98
C TYR A 481 -19.01 -22.68 -19.32
N ASP A 482 -18.84 -23.86 -19.91
CA ASP A 482 -19.50 -24.31 -21.13
C ASP A 482 -20.80 -25.04 -20.73
N PRO A 483 -21.99 -24.43 -20.94
CA PRO A 483 -23.26 -25.03 -20.52
C PRO A 483 -23.60 -26.31 -21.30
N ASP A 484 -23.12 -26.45 -22.54
CA ASP A 484 -23.36 -27.63 -23.37
C ASP A 484 -22.58 -28.83 -22.84
N LYS A 485 -21.33 -28.58 -22.41
CA LYS A 485 -20.44 -29.62 -21.86
C LYS A 485 -20.54 -29.77 -20.35
N ARG A 486 -21.21 -28.83 -19.67
CA ARG A 486 -21.34 -28.72 -18.20
C ARG A 486 -19.99 -28.71 -17.48
N MET A 487 -18.99 -28.04 -18.06
CA MET A 487 -17.65 -27.92 -17.47
C MET A 487 -16.95 -26.64 -17.91
N PHE A 488 -15.95 -26.23 -17.14
CA PHE A 488 -15.09 -25.10 -17.49
C PHE A 488 -14.13 -25.48 -18.64
N THR A 489 -14.14 -24.72 -19.74
CA THR A 489 -13.27 -24.96 -20.90
C THR A 489 -12.59 -23.69 -21.40
N ASN A 490 -11.37 -23.84 -21.91
CA ASN A 490 -10.60 -22.73 -22.48
C ASN A 490 -11.21 -22.20 -23.80
N ARG A 491 -11.76 -23.09 -24.62
CA ARG A 491 -12.47 -22.68 -25.85
C ARG A 491 -13.61 -21.71 -25.52
N LYS A 492 -14.42 -22.05 -24.53
CA LYS A 492 -15.54 -21.19 -24.12
C LYS A 492 -15.04 -19.87 -23.53
N TYR A 493 -13.94 -19.90 -22.78
CA TYR A 493 -13.30 -18.68 -22.29
C TYR A 493 -12.92 -17.72 -23.42
N LYS A 494 -12.28 -18.22 -24.48
CA LYS A 494 -11.90 -17.34 -25.61
C LYS A 494 -13.11 -16.69 -26.27
N GLU A 495 -14.20 -17.44 -26.44
CA GLU A 495 -15.46 -16.92 -26.97
C GLU A 495 -16.01 -15.80 -26.07
N ASP A 496 -16.11 -16.06 -24.75
CA ASP A 496 -16.65 -15.09 -23.80
C ASP A 496 -15.73 -13.88 -23.59
N PHE A 497 -14.42 -14.07 -23.65
CA PHE A 497 -13.43 -13.00 -23.52
C PHE A 497 -13.50 -12.02 -24.70
N ILE A 498 -13.68 -12.52 -25.93
CA ILE A 498 -13.90 -11.66 -27.11
C ILE A 498 -15.15 -10.78 -26.90
N VAL A 499 -16.25 -11.38 -26.41
CA VAL A 499 -17.48 -10.65 -26.08
C VAL A 499 -17.22 -9.62 -24.98
N ALA A 500 -16.45 -9.96 -23.95
CA ALA A 500 -16.12 -9.05 -22.87
C ALA A 500 -15.29 -7.84 -23.36
N VAL A 501 -14.36 -8.03 -24.30
CA VAL A 501 -13.61 -6.94 -24.94
C VAL A 501 -14.55 -6.05 -25.78
N GLU A 502 -15.51 -6.64 -26.49
CA GLU A 502 -16.52 -5.89 -27.23
C GLU A 502 -17.40 -5.05 -26.32
N GLU A 503 -17.81 -5.61 -25.18
CA GLU A 503 -18.61 -4.91 -24.18
C GLU A 503 -17.81 -3.79 -23.52
N ALA A 504 -16.53 -4.02 -23.22
CA ALA A 504 -15.64 -3.00 -22.65
C ALA A 504 -15.59 -1.76 -23.55
N TYR A 505 -15.54 -1.96 -24.87
CA TYR A 505 -15.43 -0.86 -25.84
C TYR A 505 -16.74 -0.46 -26.51
N SER A 506 -17.88 -0.95 -26.04
CA SER A 506 -19.19 -0.70 -26.66
C SER A 506 -19.49 0.79 -26.84
N ARG A 507 -19.20 1.62 -25.84
CA ARG A 507 -19.44 3.08 -25.90
C ARG A 507 -18.54 3.82 -26.89
N LEU A 508 -17.29 3.37 -27.07
CA LEU A 508 -16.39 3.94 -28.07
C LEU A 508 -16.94 3.72 -29.49
N LYS A 509 -17.61 2.58 -29.70
CA LYS A 509 -18.25 2.23 -30.97
C LYS A 509 -19.53 3.03 -31.23
N VAL A 510 -20.36 3.22 -30.21
CA VAL A 510 -21.70 3.82 -30.35
C VAL A 510 -21.62 5.34 -30.52
N THR A 511 -20.71 6.00 -29.80
CA THR A 511 -20.54 7.46 -29.80
C THR A 511 -19.07 7.83 -29.98
N PRO A 512 -18.49 7.60 -31.17
CA PRO A 512 -17.09 7.94 -31.43
C PRO A 512 -16.89 9.46 -31.38
N LYS A 513 -15.81 9.89 -30.73
CA LYS A 513 -15.39 11.30 -30.67
C LYS A 513 -14.36 11.57 -31.76
N ALA A 514 -14.51 12.71 -32.42
CA ALA A 514 -13.51 13.20 -33.37
C ALA A 514 -12.19 13.46 -32.66
N VAL A 515 -11.09 12.99 -33.25
CA VAL A 515 -9.73 13.25 -32.78
C VAL A 515 -9.09 14.32 -33.67
N ASN A 516 -8.54 15.37 -33.07
CA ASN A 516 -7.87 16.46 -33.78
C ASN A 516 -6.41 16.11 -34.10
N VAL A 517 -6.19 14.98 -34.78
CA VAL A 517 -4.88 14.49 -35.19
C VAL A 517 -5.00 13.84 -36.57
N ASP A 518 -4.29 14.38 -37.55
CA ASP A 518 -4.43 13.96 -38.96
C ASP A 518 -3.44 12.83 -39.37
N SER A 519 -2.33 12.70 -38.64
CA SER A 519 -1.30 11.67 -38.85
C SER A 519 -0.41 11.53 -37.63
N PHE A 520 0.42 10.48 -37.61
CA PHE A 520 1.49 10.33 -36.63
C PHE A 520 2.45 11.53 -36.62
N MET A 521 2.73 12.11 -37.79
CA MET A 521 3.63 13.25 -37.88
C MET A 521 3.03 14.51 -37.26
N ASP A 522 1.73 14.74 -37.43
CA ASP A 522 1.00 15.82 -36.74
C ASP A 522 1.00 15.61 -35.21
N PHE A 523 0.76 14.37 -34.74
CA PHE A 523 0.93 14.02 -33.33
C PHE A 523 2.36 14.26 -32.81
N TYR A 524 3.37 13.92 -33.60
CA TYR A 524 4.77 14.09 -33.25
C TYR A 524 5.20 15.57 -33.20
N GLN A 525 4.65 16.44 -34.05
CA GLN A 525 4.89 17.89 -33.98
C GLN A 525 4.40 18.48 -32.65
N ARG A 526 3.40 17.85 -32.01
CA ARG A 526 2.86 18.23 -30.69
C ARG A 526 3.65 17.68 -29.49
N ARG A 527 4.82 17.04 -29.71
CA ARG A 527 5.54 16.28 -28.66
C ARG A 527 5.94 17.04 -27.41
N SER A 528 6.12 18.35 -27.48
CA SER A 528 6.39 19.18 -26.28
C SER A 528 5.28 19.08 -25.23
N THR A 529 4.04 18.82 -25.65
CA THR A 529 2.84 18.78 -24.79
C THR A 529 2.65 17.44 -24.07
N TRP A 530 3.03 16.34 -24.70
CA TRP A 530 2.76 14.99 -24.17
C TRP A 530 4.02 14.24 -23.72
N LEU A 531 5.23 14.67 -24.12
CA LEU A 531 6.45 14.14 -23.55
C LEU A 531 6.57 14.55 -22.08
N THR A 532 6.82 13.60 -21.19
CA THR A 532 7.08 13.89 -19.78
C THR A 532 8.59 14.01 -19.53
N LYS A 533 8.98 14.83 -18.54
CA LYS A 533 10.32 14.74 -17.97
C LYS A 533 10.52 13.35 -17.36
N GLY A 534 11.70 12.78 -17.57
CA GLY A 534 12.03 11.45 -17.08
C GLY A 534 13.27 10.90 -17.77
N GLY A 535 13.98 10.01 -17.07
CA GLY A 535 15.17 9.37 -17.61
C GLY A 535 14.88 8.65 -18.93
N LEU A 536 15.90 8.55 -19.77
CA LEU A 536 15.83 7.74 -20.99
C LEU A 536 15.63 6.27 -20.60
N VAL A 537 14.51 5.70 -21.06
CA VAL A 537 14.22 4.26 -20.96
C VAL A 537 15.16 3.45 -21.88
N TYR A 538 15.01 2.13 -21.97
CA TYR A 538 15.87 1.32 -22.85
C TYR A 538 15.87 1.86 -24.29
N ASN A 539 17.06 1.99 -24.87
CA ASN A 539 17.25 2.58 -26.20
C ASN A 539 18.55 2.07 -26.85
N THR A 540 18.62 2.22 -28.18
CA THR A 540 19.77 1.90 -29.02
C THR A 540 20.70 3.10 -29.28
N LEU A 541 20.50 4.22 -28.56
CA LEU A 541 21.22 5.48 -28.81
C LEU A 541 22.72 5.33 -28.52
N LYS A 542 23.52 5.99 -29.36
CA LYS A 542 24.97 6.12 -29.16
C LYS A 542 25.28 6.98 -27.91
N PRO A 543 26.41 6.77 -27.20
CA PRO A 543 26.70 7.48 -25.95
C PRO A 543 26.66 9.01 -26.03
N PHE A 544 27.13 9.61 -27.13
CA PHE A 544 27.15 11.07 -27.28
C PHE A 544 25.74 11.68 -27.39
N MET A 545 24.75 10.93 -27.90
CA MET A 545 23.36 11.38 -28.02
C MET A 545 22.62 11.40 -26.66
N LYS A 546 23.25 10.89 -25.60
CA LYS A 546 22.65 10.82 -24.25
C LYS A 546 22.99 12.02 -23.37
N THR A 547 23.81 12.94 -23.86
CA THR A 547 24.31 14.10 -23.09
C THR A 547 24.16 15.39 -23.88
N TYR A 548 23.93 16.50 -23.17
CA TYR A 548 23.88 17.84 -23.73
C TYR A 548 24.77 18.81 -22.96
N TYR A 549 25.01 19.97 -23.58
CA TYR A 549 25.74 21.09 -23.02
C TYR A 549 24.84 22.33 -23.10
N ALA A 550 24.64 23.02 -21.98
CA ALA A 550 23.90 24.28 -21.92
C ALA A 550 24.80 25.36 -21.30
N SER A 551 24.59 26.62 -21.68
CA SER A 551 25.34 27.74 -21.11
C SER A 551 24.41 28.63 -20.30
N VAL A 552 24.81 29.00 -19.08
CA VAL A 552 24.11 30.00 -18.27
C VAL A 552 24.90 31.29 -18.35
N LEU A 553 24.25 32.34 -18.87
CA LEU A 553 24.81 33.69 -18.97
C LEU A 553 24.27 34.53 -17.81
N ASP A 554 25.17 34.91 -16.90
CA ASP A 554 24.86 35.91 -15.88
C ASP A 554 25.21 37.30 -16.43
N ALA A 555 24.18 38.10 -16.73
CA ALA A 555 24.36 39.45 -17.27
C ALA A 555 24.94 40.42 -16.24
N VAL A 556 24.84 40.10 -14.95
CA VAL A 556 25.28 40.93 -13.82
C VAL A 556 26.72 40.58 -13.43
N ALA A 557 27.05 39.29 -13.33
CA ALA A 557 28.41 38.82 -13.02
C ALA A 557 29.33 38.72 -14.25
N ASN A 558 28.78 38.87 -15.46
CA ASN A 558 29.50 38.74 -16.73
C ASN A 558 30.23 37.38 -16.86
N THR A 559 29.61 36.30 -16.36
CA THR A 559 30.16 34.94 -16.38
C THR A 559 29.34 34.02 -17.27
N VAL A 560 30.03 33.07 -17.92
CA VAL A 560 29.42 32.00 -18.72
C VAL A 560 29.75 30.67 -18.07
N LEU A 561 28.74 29.97 -17.55
CA LEU A 561 28.89 28.63 -16.98
C LEU A 561 28.38 27.59 -17.98
N GLU A 562 29.26 26.71 -18.44
CA GLU A 562 28.86 25.54 -19.24
C GLU A 562 28.47 24.38 -18.33
N ILE A 563 27.26 23.86 -18.54
CA ILE A 563 26.69 22.76 -17.78
C ILE A 563 26.54 21.56 -18.70
N LYS A 564 27.28 20.50 -18.39
CA LYS A 564 27.13 19.19 -19.03
C LYS A 564 26.14 18.35 -18.24
N SER A 565 25.07 17.88 -18.89
CA SER A 565 24.06 17.03 -18.25
C SER A 565 23.59 15.90 -19.18
N ARG A 566 22.77 14.98 -18.65
CA ARG A 566 22.17 13.88 -19.40
C ARG A 566 20.79 14.28 -19.90
N HIS A 567 20.46 13.88 -21.12
CA HIS A 567 19.13 14.08 -21.65
C HIS A 567 18.08 13.32 -20.83
N ASN A 568 16.98 14.00 -20.56
CA ASN A 568 15.68 13.40 -20.25
C ASN A 568 14.89 13.21 -21.57
N LYS A 569 13.71 12.60 -21.54
CA LYS A 569 12.90 12.38 -22.75
C LYS A 569 12.56 13.68 -23.49
N LYS A 570 12.22 14.77 -22.79
CA LYS A 570 11.90 16.07 -23.40
C LYS A 570 13.13 16.69 -24.08
N SER A 571 14.21 16.91 -23.32
CA SER A 571 15.43 17.53 -23.85
C SER A 571 16.10 16.72 -24.96
N LEU A 572 15.92 15.39 -25.00
CA LEU A 572 16.41 14.59 -26.13
C LEU A 572 15.78 15.05 -27.46
N PHE A 573 14.47 15.28 -27.47
CA PHE A 573 13.72 15.66 -28.67
C PHE A 573 13.77 17.14 -28.99
N GLU A 574 14.32 17.96 -28.10
CA GLU A 574 14.72 19.33 -28.46
C GLU A 574 15.95 19.34 -29.37
N VAL A 575 16.82 18.32 -29.31
CA VAL A 575 18.10 18.25 -30.03
C VAL A 575 18.07 17.26 -31.20
N TRP A 576 17.47 16.08 -31.01
CA TRP A 576 17.55 14.97 -31.96
C TRP A 576 16.21 14.70 -32.65
N GLU A 577 16.26 14.38 -33.95
CA GLU A 577 15.08 14.01 -34.73
C GLU A 577 14.67 12.55 -34.53
N ILE A 578 13.38 12.24 -34.72
CA ILE A 578 12.85 10.88 -34.49
C ILE A 578 13.57 9.81 -35.32
N GLY A 579 13.92 10.10 -36.57
CA GLY A 579 14.63 9.15 -37.44
C GLY A 579 16.01 8.77 -36.91
N GLU A 580 16.69 9.69 -36.24
CA GLU A 580 17.98 9.44 -35.59
C GLU A 580 17.80 8.66 -34.29
N VAL A 581 16.77 9.03 -33.51
CA VAL A 581 16.47 8.41 -32.21
C VAL A 581 16.03 6.95 -32.36
N LEU A 582 15.26 6.64 -33.41
CA LEU A 582 14.74 5.30 -33.71
C LEU A 582 15.67 4.48 -34.61
N HIS A 583 16.86 4.99 -34.93
CA HIS A 583 17.82 4.26 -35.76
C HIS A 583 18.19 2.91 -35.11
N GLY A 584 18.07 1.84 -35.88
CA GLY A 584 18.37 0.47 -35.45
C GLY A 584 17.25 -0.25 -34.69
N VAL A 585 16.06 0.37 -34.53
CA VAL A 585 14.87 -0.32 -34.01
C VAL A 585 14.37 -1.35 -35.03
N ASN A 586 14.05 -2.55 -34.58
CA ASN A 586 13.53 -3.67 -35.36
C ASN A 586 12.65 -4.59 -34.49
N GLU A 587 12.09 -5.63 -35.09
CA GLU A 587 11.19 -6.58 -34.42
C GLU A 587 11.79 -7.24 -33.15
N THR A 588 13.11 -7.46 -33.12
CA THR A 588 13.78 -8.16 -32.01
C THR A 588 14.12 -7.25 -30.85
N ASN A 589 14.16 -5.93 -31.05
CA ASN A 589 14.51 -4.96 -30.03
C ASN A 589 13.43 -3.91 -29.73
N PHE A 590 12.26 -4.02 -30.38
CA PHE A 590 11.15 -3.11 -30.17
C PHE A 590 10.57 -3.21 -28.75
N ASN A 591 10.36 -4.42 -28.22
CA ASN A 591 9.75 -4.64 -26.90
C ASN A 591 10.70 -5.33 -25.89
N ILE A 592 11.89 -4.76 -25.73
CA ILE A 592 12.85 -5.15 -24.70
C ILE A 592 12.67 -4.27 -23.45
N THR A 593 12.88 -4.85 -22.27
CA THR A 593 12.92 -4.14 -21.00
C THR A 593 14.26 -4.28 -20.28
N LYS A 594 14.52 -3.36 -19.35
CA LYS A 594 15.60 -3.45 -18.36
C LYS A 594 15.00 -3.25 -16.98
N THR A 595 15.59 -3.88 -15.97
CA THR A 595 15.10 -3.72 -14.60
C THR A 595 15.48 -2.35 -14.04
N GLN A 596 14.54 -1.71 -13.35
CA GLN A 596 14.76 -0.48 -12.59
C GLN A 596 14.15 -0.61 -11.20
N ILE A 597 14.80 -0.01 -10.20
CA ILE A 597 14.31 0.00 -8.82
C ILE A 597 13.10 0.94 -8.75
N LYS A 598 11.99 0.44 -8.21
CA LYS A 598 10.89 1.32 -7.78
C LYS A 598 11.21 1.85 -6.39
N TYR A 599 11.51 3.15 -6.29
CA TYR A 599 11.77 3.80 -5.00
C TYR A 599 10.44 4.11 -4.31
N GLU A 600 9.98 3.23 -3.42
CA GLU A 600 8.78 3.40 -2.60
C GLU A 600 9.11 3.14 -1.12
N VAL A 601 8.23 3.59 -0.22
CA VAL A 601 8.31 3.26 1.22
C VAL A 601 7.87 1.81 1.47
N GLY A 602 8.37 1.19 2.55
CA GLY A 602 7.92 -0.13 3.02
C GLY A 602 8.80 -1.31 2.67
N ASN A 603 10.05 -1.08 2.25
CA ASN A 603 11.05 -2.13 1.97
C ASN A 603 10.53 -3.26 1.07
N LYS A 604 9.64 -2.93 0.13
CA LYS A 604 9.15 -3.87 -0.88
C LYS A 604 10.01 -3.73 -2.12
N ASP A 605 10.73 -4.79 -2.44
CA ASP A 605 11.59 -4.87 -3.61
C ASP A 605 10.73 -5.00 -4.88
N ARG A 606 10.28 -3.86 -5.43
CA ARG A 606 9.43 -3.80 -6.62
C ARG A 606 10.24 -3.45 -7.86
N THR A 607 10.25 -4.36 -8.83
CA THR A 607 10.88 -4.12 -10.12
C THR A 607 9.99 -3.27 -11.02
N LEU A 608 10.55 -2.21 -11.62
CA LEU A 608 10.01 -1.57 -12.81
C LEU A 608 10.63 -2.19 -14.06
N LEU A 609 9.81 -2.36 -15.10
CA LEU A 609 10.14 -2.97 -16.38
C LEU A 609 9.77 -2.00 -17.52
N PRO A 610 10.35 -0.79 -17.58
CA PRO A 610 10.03 0.18 -18.62
C PRO A 610 10.30 -0.38 -20.03
N GLY A 611 9.37 -0.13 -20.95
CA GLY A 611 9.53 -0.49 -22.36
C GLY A 611 10.59 0.36 -23.05
N THR A 612 10.92 0.02 -24.29
CA THR A 612 11.88 0.80 -25.08
C THR A 612 11.36 2.20 -25.41
N LEU A 613 12.26 3.11 -25.79
CA LEU A 613 11.87 4.46 -26.21
C LEU A 613 10.96 4.43 -27.44
N ALA A 614 11.23 3.52 -28.39
CA ALA A 614 10.39 3.32 -29.56
C ALA A 614 8.99 2.84 -29.19
N HIS A 615 8.91 1.80 -28.36
CA HIS A 615 7.65 1.28 -27.85
C HIS A 615 6.86 2.36 -27.10
N PHE A 616 7.53 3.17 -26.26
CA PHE A 616 6.89 4.29 -25.55
C PHE A 616 6.23 5.29 -26.52
N ILE A 617 6.93 5.73 -27.57
CA ILE A 617 6.39 6.72 -28.54
C ILE A 617 5.20 6.15 -29.29
N VAL A 618 5.34 4.93 -29.83
CA VAL A 618 4.29 4.24 -30.59
C VAL A 618 3.04 4.02 -29.73
N PHE A 619 3.21 3.50 -28.51
CA PHE A 619 2.09 3.28 -27.60
C PHE A 619 1.43 4.59 -27.17
N THR A 620 2.21 5.68 -27.01
CA THR A 620 1.64 6.99 -26.68
C THR A 620 0.76 7.52 -27.81
N TYR A 621 1.15 7.35 -29.07
CA TYR A 621 0.32 7.73 -30.21
C TYR A 621 -1.02 6.95 -30.21
N VAL A 622 -0.94 5.62 -30.10
CA VAL A 622 -2.12 4.75 -30.12
C VAL A 622 -3.11 5.10 -29.01
N LEU A 623 -2.59 5.33 -27.79
CA LEU A 623 -3.43 5.69 -26.65
C LEU A 623 -3.89 7.14 -26.64
N HIS A 624 -3.14 8.08 -27.22
CA HIS A 624 -3.57 9.47 -27.29
C HIS A 624 -4.93 9.60 -28.00
N LEU A 625 -5.14 8.82 -29.07
CA LEU A 625 -6.42 8.78 -29.79
C LEU A 625 -7.49 8.01 -29.01
N ALA A 626 -7.12 6.89 -28.37
CA ALA A 626 -8.04 6.07 -27.59
C ALA A 626 -8.55 6.77 -26.32
N GLU A 627 -7.69 7.55 -25.66
CA GLU A 627 -8.00 8.27 -24.42
C GLU A 627 -8.92 9.48 -24.65
N LYS A 628 -9.06 9.93 -25.90
CA LYS A 628 -9.99 11.00 -26.30
C LYS A 628 -11.40 10.49 -26.60
N GLN A 629 -11.61 9.19 -26.58
CA GLN A 629 -12.91 8.57 -26.82
C GLN A 629 -13.77 8.54 -25.55
N GLU A 630 -14.93 7.89 -25.64
CA GLU A 630 -15.81 7.67 -24.49
C GLU A 630 -15.20 6.75 -23.43
N GLN A 631 -15.83 6.72 -22.26
CA GLN A 631 -15.48 5.82 -21.15
C GLN A 631 -15.48 4.36 -21.62
N VAL A 632 -14.49 3.59 -21.19
CA VAL A 632 -14.41 2.14 -21.40
C VAL A 632 -15.15 1.41 -20.25
N GLY A 633 -16.06 0.48 -20.57
CA GLY A 633 -16.73 -0.44 -19.61
C GLY A 633 -17.15 0.18 -18.25
N SER A 634 -16.81 -0.47 -17.15
CA SER A 634 -16.87 0.12 -15.80
C SER A 634 -15.50 0.57 -15.29
N VAL A 635 -14.54 0.76 -16.21
CA VAL A 635 -13.16 1.08 -15.84
C VAL A 635 -12.97 2.58 -15.65
N ARG A 636 -11.99 2.94 -14.84
CA ARG A 636 -11.51 4.32 -14.65
C ARG A 636 -10.57 4.76 -15.78
N LEU A 637 -10.90 4.41 -17.03
CA LEU A 637 -10.27 4.92 -18.24
C LEU A 637 -11.29 5.75 -19.00
N ASN A 638 -10.93 6.98 -19.33
CA ASN A 638 -11.81 7.96 -19.98
C ASN A 638 -13.12 8.21 -19.21
N ALA A 639 -13.14 7.97 -17.89
CA ALA A 639 -14.28 8.25 -17.03
C ALA A 639 -14.43 9.78 -16.85
N ALA A 640 -15.66 10.26 -16.67
CA ALA A 640 -15.91 11.66 -16.35
C ALA A 640 -15.15 12.09 -15.07
N ASN A 641 -14.82 13.37 -14.98
CA ASN A 641 -13.97 13.92 -13.92
C ASN A 641 -14.46 13.50 -12.52
N GLU A 642 -13.51 13.11 -11.67
CA GLU A 642 -13.66 12.44 -10.35
C GLU A 642 -14.36 13.29 -9.27
N VAL A 643 -15.00 14.39 -9.67
CA VAL A 643 -15.56 15.42 -8.79
C VAL A 643 -17.00 15.12 -8.36
N ASP A 644 -17.61 14.07 -8.91
CA ASP A 644 -19.00 13.72 -8.62
C ASP A 644 -19.13 13.00 -7.27
N ILE A 645 -19.57 13.73 -6.25
CA ILE A 645 -19.85 13.20 -4.91
C ILE A 645 -20.85 12.04 -4.92
N ARG A 646 -21.77 11.99 -5.90
CA ARG A 646 -22.78 10.91 -6.03
C ARG A 646 -22.14 9.55 -6.25
N TYR A 647 -20.92 9.51 -6.80
CA TYR A 647 -20.14 8.28 -6.91
C TYR A 647 -19.80 7.70 -5.53
N VAL A 648 -19.39 8.56 -4.61
CA VAL A 648 -19.10 8.19 -3.22
C VAL A 648 -20.40 7.83 -2.49
N ASP A 649 -21.46 8.62 -2.69
CA ASP A 649 -22.78 8.38 -2.06
C ASP A 649 -23.36 7.02 -2.44
N ARG A 650 -23.20 6.59 -3.71
CA ARG A 650 -23.65 5.27 -4.16
C ARG A 650 -23.00 4.15 -3.35
N LYS A 651 -21.74 4.30 -2.96
CA LYS A 651 -21.01 3.30 -2.15
C LYS A 651 -21.35 3.34 -0.68
N MET A 652 -21.94 4.45 -0.21
CA MET A 652 -22.44 4.59 1.16
C MET A 652 -23.86 4.04 1.32
N SER A 653 -24.54 3.69 0.22
CA SER A 653 -25.93 3.23 0.25
C SER A 653 -26.08 1.87 0.94
N GLU A 654 -27.10 1.74 1.78
CA GLU A 654 -27.45 0.47 2.40
C GLU A 654 -27.89 -0.59 1.37
N GLY A 655 -27.68 -1.86 1.70
CA GLY A 655 -28.09 -2.99 0.85
C GLY A 655 -27.13 -3.32 -0.30
N ILE A 656 -25.96 -2.66 -0.35
CA ILE A 656 -24.88 -3.01 -1.28
C ILE A 656 -23.80 -3.79 -0.53
N TYR A 657 -23.39 -4.91 -1.14
CA TYR A 657 -22.39 -5.81 -0.59
C TYR A 657 -21.16 -5.84 -1.49
N HIS A 658 -20.05 -5.33 -0.98
CA HIS A 658 -18.82 -5.11 -1.71
C HIS A 658 -17.91 -6.33 -1.71
N VAL A 659 -17.52 -6.76 -2.91
CA VAL A 659 -16.52 -7.78 -3.19
C VAL A 659 -15.26 -7.08 -3.71
N LEU A 660 -14.28 -6.95 -2.81
CA LEU A 660 -13.00 -6.33 -3.12
C LEU A 660 -11.97 -7.45 -3.36
N TYR A 661 -11.80 -7.78 -4.65
CA TYR A 661 -11.01 -8.93 -5.06
C TYR A 661 -9.52 -8.59 -5.18
N ASP A 662 -8.67 -9.21 -4.34
CA ASP A 662 -7.20 -9.03 -4.35
C ASP A 662 -6.53 -10.12 -5.19
N TRP A 663 -6.03 -9.72 -6.37
CA TRP A 663 -5.29 -10.59 -7.30
C TRP A 663 -3.95 -11.02 -6.73
N ALA A 664 -3.58 -12.29 -6.93
CA ALA A 664 -2.20 -12.74 -6.71
C ALA A 664 -1.34 -12.38 -7.93
N ASN A 665 -0.50 -11.34 -7.79
CA ASN A 665 0.40 -10.84 -8.86
C ASN A 665 -0.32 -10.65 -10.22
N PHE A 666 -1.25 -9.71 -10.28
CA PHE A 666 -2.12 -9.49 -11.45
C PHE A 666 -1.36 -9.44 -12.78
N ASN A 667 -0.26 -8.68 -12.84
CA ASN A 667 0.54 -8.52 -14.05
C ASN A 667 1.06 -9.84 -14.62
N GLU A 668 1.30 -10.88 -13.81
CA GLU A 668 1.82 -12.19 -14.27
C GLU A 668 0.73 -13.07 -14.88
N GLN A 669 -0.55 -12.75 -14.67
CA GLN A 669 -1.67 -13.60 -15.08
C GLN A 669 -2.13 -13.34 -16.52
N HIS A 670 -1.58 -12.33 -17.19
CA HIS A 670 -1.98 -11.93 -18.54
C HIS A 670 -1.19 -12.70 -19.60
N SER A 671 -1.89 -13.35 -20.52
CA SER A 671 -1.27 -13.93 -21.71
C SER A 671 -0.94 -12.86 -22.76
N ALA A 672 0.02 -13.14 -23.64
CA ALA A 672 0.31 -12.25 -24.77
C ALA A 672 -0.89 -12.13 -25.71
N TRP A 673 -1.68 -13.21 -25.86
CA TRP A 673 -2.92 -13.20 -26.64
C TRP A 673 -3.96 -12.22 -26.10
N GLU A 674 -4.24 -12.24 -24.79
CA GLU A 674 -5.19 -11.31 -24.16
C GLU A 674 -4.74 -9.85 -24.29
N MET A 675 -3.46 -9.57 -24.00
CA MET A 675 -2.90 -8.23 -24.12
C MET A 675 -2.95 -7.73 -25.57
N GLY A 676 -2.63 -8.61 -26.54
CA GLY A 676 -2.70 -8.31 -27.96
C GLY A 676 -4.12 -7.98 -28.41
N LEU A 677 -5.10 -8.81 -28.03
CA LEU A 677 -6.50 -8.66 -28.45
C LEU A 677 -7.13 -7.35 -27.95
N VAL A 678 -6.83 -6.93 -26.72
CA VAL A 678 -7.29 -5.65 -26.16
C VAL A 678 -6.83 -4.47 -27.01
N ILE A 679 -5.57 -4.47 -27.46
CA ILE A 679 -5.01 -3.39 -28.28
C ILE A 679 -5.45 -3.51 -29.74
N GLU A 680 -5.49 -4.72 -30.29
CA GLU A 680 -5.92 -5.00 -31.66
C GLU A 680 -7.34 -4.47 -31.91
N LYS A 681 -8.26 -4.65 -30.96
CA LYS A 681 -9.66 -4.23 -31.12
C LYS A 681 -9.81 -2.73 -31.36
N LEU A 682 -8.92 -1.90 -30.82
CA LEU A 682 -8.93 -0.44 -31.00
C LEU A 682 -8.86 -0.03 -32.48
N ASN A 683 -8.16 -0.81 -33.31
CA ASN A 683 -8.01 -0.56 -34.75
C ASN A 683 -9.36 -0.52 -35.50
N SER A 684 -10.33 -1.31 -35.04
CA SER A 684 -11.66 -1.38 -35.65
C SER A 684 -12.66 -0.36 -35.10
N LEU A 685 -12.30 0.34 -34.02
CA LEU A 685 -13.23 1.15 -33.24
C LEU A 685 -12.96 2.65 -33.34
N ILE A 686 -11.69 3.04 -33.44
CA ILE A 686 -11.28 4.43 -33.45
C ILE A 686 -11.23 4.92 -34.89
N VAL A 687 -11.95 6.01 -35.18
CA VAL A 687 -11.80 6.74 -36.43
C VAL A 687 -10.45 7.47 -36.39
N ALA A 688 -9.43 6.85 -36.99
CA ALA A 688 -8.04 7.28 -36.87
C ALA A 688 -7.37 7.51 -38.24
N PRO A 689 -6.23 8.22 -38.27
CA PRO A 689 -5.39 8.33 -39.47
C PRO A 689 -4.96 6.98 -40.05
N ARG A 690 -4.62 6.97 -41.34
CA ARG A 690 -4.23 5.74 -42.07
C ARG A 690 -3.01 5.02 -41.47
N ASP A 691 -2.14 5.74 -40.79
CA ASP A 691 -0.95 5.17 -40.15
C ASP A 691 -1.24 4.50 -38.80
N TYR A 692 -2.42 4.72 -38.21
CA TYR A 692 -2.79 4.21 -36.89
C TYR A 692 -2.74 2.67 -36.83
N SER A 693 -3.29 2.00 -37.84
CA SER A 693 -3.36 0.54 -37.89
C SER A 693 -1.97 -0.10 -37.86
N PHE A 694 -0.99 0.49 -38.54
CA PHE A 694 0.39 0.02 -38.56
C PHE A 694 1.02 0.05 -37.16
N PHE A 695 0.76 1.11 -36.38
CA PHE A 695 1.26 1.22 -35.01
C PHE A 695 0.57 0.28 -34.04
N VAL A 696 -0.74 0.04 -34.21
CA VAL A 696 -1.47 -0.99 -33.45
C VAL A 696 -0.87 -2.37 -33.72
N GLU A 697 -0.69 -2.74 -34.98
CA GLU A 697 -0.07 -4.01 -35.39
C GLU A 697 1.34 -4.18 -34.81
N ALA A 698 2.16 -3.12 -34.82
CA ALA A 698 3.49 -3.13 -34.23
C ALA A 698 3.47 -3.41 -32.71
N ILE A 699 2.53 -2.81 -31.97
CA ILE A 699 2.35 -3.09 -30.54
C ILE A 699 1.92 -4.54 -30.31
N VAL A 700 0.94 -5.03 -31.07
CA VAL A 700 0.43 -6.41 -30.96
C VAL A 700 1.54 -7.40 -31.25
N ALA A 701 2.29 -7.24 -32.34
CA ALA A 701 3.46 -8.07 -32.65
C ALA A 701 4.53 -8.00 -31.54
N GLY A 702 4.72 -6.81 -30.95
CA GLY A 702 5.61 -6.59 -29.81
C GLY A 702 5.24 -7.40 -28.56
N MET A 703 3.97 -7.77 -28.35
CA MET A 703 3.54 -8.60 -27.21
C MET A 703 4.09 -10.03 -27.32
N TYR A 704 4.31 -10.55 -28.54
CA TYR A 704 4.86 -11.88 -28.77
C TYR A 704 6.40 -11.92 -28.78
N ASN A 705 7.04 -10.74 -28.89
CA ASN A 705 8.49 -10.55 -28.95
C ASN A 705 9.05 -9.83 -27.71
N MET A 706 8.45 -10.06 -26.54
CA MET A 706 8.91 -9.50 -25.27
C MET A 706 10.25 -10.11 -24.84
N GLY A 707 11.16 -9.27 -24.36
CA GLY A 707 12.43 -9.72 -23.78
C GLY A 707 12.94 -8.86 -22.61
N LEU A 708 13.73 -9.45 -21.72
CA LEU A 708 14.39 -8.79 -20.60
C LEU A 708 15.90 -8.80 -20.82
N HIS A 709 16.53 -7.62 -20.81
CA HIS A 709 17.96 -7.45 -20.93
C HIS A 709 18.57 -7.33 -19.53
N ASP A 710 19.36 -8.33 -19.14
CA ASP A 710 20.01 -8.39 -17.82
C ASP A 710 21.23 -7.44 -17.72
N ARG A 711 21.82 -7.38 -16.52
CA ARG A 711 23.03 -6.58 -16.25
C ARG A 711 24.28 -7.10 -16.97
N GLU A 712 24.32 -8.38 -17.34
CA GLU A 712 25.46 -9.02 -18.03
C GLU A 712 25.45 -8.78 -19.53
N GLY A 713 24.36 -8.22 -20.07
CA GLY A 713 24.23 -7.91 -21.49
C GLY A 713 23.42 -8.94 -22.29
N LYS A 714 22.84 -9.95 -21.62
CA LYS A 714 22.08 -11.03 -22.26
C LYS A 714 20.59 -10.68 -22.29
N ILE A 715 19.94 -11.03 -23.40
CA ILE A 715 18.50 -10.90 -23.58
C ILE A 715 17.84 -12.25 -23.30
N HIS A 716 16.91 -12.27 -22.36
CA HIS A 716 16.09 -13.42 -22.01
C HIS A 716 14.69 -13.24 -22.58
N LYS A 717 14.13 -14.32 -23.12
CA LYS A 717 12.77 -14.33 -23.68
C LYS A 717 11.73 -14.26 -22.56
N VAL A 718 10.68 -13.46 -22.77
CA VAL A 718 9.51 -13.37 -21.90
C VAL A 718 8.28 -13.77 -22.71
N TRP A 719 7.47 -14.69 -22.18
CA TRP A 719 6.34 -15.26 -22.92
C TRP A 719 5.00 -14.62 -22.59
N GLN A 720 4.83 -14.23 -21.33
CA GLN A 720 3.58 -13.72 -20.80
C GLN A 720 3.84 -12.66 -19.73
N GLY A 721 2.76 -12.06 -19.25
CA GLY A 721 2.77 -11.09 -18.18
C GLY A 721 3.11 -9.68 -18.67
N LEU A 722 2.47 -8.70 -18.03
CA LEU A 722 2.59 -7.30 -18.39
C LEU A 722 3.83 -6.67 -17.74
N TYR A 723 4.57 -5.89 -18.53
CA TYR A 723 5.65 -5.06 -18.04
C TYR A 723 5.09 -3.83 -17.30
N SER A 724 5.53 -3.64 -16.06
CA SER A 724 5.27 -2.42 -15.30
C SER A 724 6.11 -1.27 -15.83
N GLY A 725 5.50 -0.15 -16.20
CA GLY A 725 6.21 1.03 -16.72
C GLY A 725 6.14 1.21 -18.23
N TRP A 726 5.32 0.41 -18.93
CA TRP A 726 4.83 0.82 -20.25
C TRP A 726 3.89 2.01 -20.14
N ARG A 727 3.82 2.83 -21.19
CA ARG A 727 2.78 3.86 -21.31
C ARG A 727 1.37 3.26 -21.25
N GLY A 728 1.21 2.04 -21.75
CA GLY A 728 -0.06 1.32 -21.76
C GLY A 728 -0.31 0.35 -20.62
N THR A 729 0.57 0.25 -19.60
CA THR A 729 0.37 -0.70 -18.49
C THR A 729 -1.01 -0.51 -17.85
N THR A 730 -1.38 0.73 -17.52
CA THR A 730 -2.67 1.05 -16.89
C THR A 730 -3.84 0.72 -17.80
N TRP A 731 -3.75 1.04 -19.10
CA TRP A 731 -4.81 0.75 -20.06
C TRP A 731 -5.06 -0.76 -20.15
N VAL A 732 -4.02 -1.53 -20.44
CA VAL A 732 -4.12 -2.99 -20.60
C VAL A 732 -4.60 -3.65 -19.30
N ASN A 733 -3.99 -3.34 -18.15
CA ASN A 733 -4.42 -3.92 -16.87
C ASN A 733 -5.90 -3.66 -16.59
N THR A 734 -6.34 -2.41 -16.72
CA THR A 734 -7.69 -2.05 -16.29
C THR A 734 -8.75 -2.64 -17.22
N VAL A 735 -8.50 -2.66 -18.54
CA VAL A 735 -9.42 -3.31 -19.50
C VAL A 735 -9.43 -4.83 -19.30
N LEU A 736 -8.28 -5.47 -19.07
CA LEU A 736 -8.24 -6.90 -18.78
C LEU A 736 -8.98 -7.24 -17.48
N ASN A 737 -8.84 -6.41 -16.44
CA ASN A 737 -9.56 -6.56 -15.19
C ASN A 737 -11.08 -6.57 -15.42
N PHE A 738 -11.60 -5.58 -16.17
CA PHE A 738 -13.00 -5.58 -16.60
C PHE A 738 -13.38 -6.86 -17.34
N CYS A 739 -12.59 -7.28 -18.33
CA CYS A 739 -12.91 -8.46 -19.13
C CYS A 739 -12.97 -9.73 -18.27
N TYR A 740 -12.02 -9.90 -17.35
CA TYR A 740 -11.98 -11.07 -16.46
C TYR A 740 -13.19 -11.12 -15.52
N VAL A 741 -13.54 -10.00 -14.89
CA VAL A 741 -14.70 -9.90 -14.01
C VAL A 741 -16.00 -10.05 -14.80
N HIS A 742 -16.09 -9.48 -16.00
CA HIS A 742 -17.25 -9.64 -16.86
C HIS A 742 -17.50 -11.11 -17.22
N VAL A 743 -16.47 -11.85 -17.64
CA VAL A 743 -16.59 -13.30 -17.90
C VAL A 743 -16.97 -14.06 -16.63
N ALA A 744 -16.47 -13.66 -15.46
CA ALA A 744 -16.87 -14.25 -14.18
C ALA A 744 -18.36 -14.03 -13.87
N LEU A 745 -18.88 -12.83 -14.10
CA LEU A 745 -20.30 -12.54 -13.92
C LEU A 745 -21.20 -13.30 -14.91
N VAL A 746 -20.76 -13.46 -16.16
CA VAL A 746 -21.44 -14.31 -17.14
C VAL A 746 -21.47 -15.78 -16.67
N ASN A 747 -20.38 -16.28 -16.09
CA ASN A 747 -20.35 -17.62 -15.51
C ASN A 747 -21.26 -17.77 -14.29
N MET A 748 -21.30 -16.75 -13.42
CA MET A 748 -22.23 -16.69 -12.29
C MET A 748 -23.68 -16.77 -12.77
N GLU A 749 -24.06 -16.01 -13.79
CA GLU A 749 -25.40 -16.05 -14.36
C GLU A 749 -25.74 -17.44 -14.94
N ARG A 750 -24.80 -18.07 -15.66
CA ARG A 750 -25.00 -19.43 -16.21
C ARG A 750 -25.15 -20.50 -15.14
N LEU A 751 -24.43 -20.38 -14.03
CA LEU A 751 -24.41 -21.37 -12.95
C LEU A 751 -25.55 -21.18 -11.95
N HIS A 752 -25.93 -19.93 -11.68
CA HIS A 752 -26.85 -19.57 -10.59
C HIS A 752 -28.16 -18.93 -11.07
N GLY A 753 -28.27 -18.58 -12.36
CA GLY A 753 -29.51 -18.11 -12.99
C GLY A 753 -29.91 -16.67 -12.68
N ALA A 754 -29.02 -15.85 -12.12
CA ALA A 754 -29.30 -14.45 -11.78
C ALA A 754 -28.10 -13.54 -12.03
N SER A 755 -28.37 -12.35 -12.57
CA SER A 755 -27.44 -11.22 -12.53
C SER A 755 -27.64 -10.44 -11.24
N VAL A 756 -26.58 -10.32 -10.44
CA VAL A 756 -26.64 -9.80 -9.05
C VAL A 756 -25.80 -8.55 -8.83
N ALA A 757 -25.02 -8.14 -9.83
CA ALA A 757 -24.15 -6.97 -9.75
C ALA A 757 -24.96 -5.68 -9.91
N ILE A 758 -24.84 -4.77 -8.94
CA ILE A 758 -25.46 -3.44 -8.95
C ILE A 758 -24.44 -2.39 -9.37
N MET A 759 -23.18 -2.57 -8.98
CA MET A 759 -22.11 -1.60 -9.17
C MET A 759 -20.81 -2.33 -9.49
N LEU A 760 -20.03 -1.77 -10.42
CA LEU A 760 -18.69 -2.24 -10.71
C LEU A 760 -17.77 -1.03 -10.89
N ASP A 761 -16.60 -1.08 -10.30
CA ASP A 761 -15.48 -0.19 -10.60
C ASP A 761 -14.19 -0.98 -10.75
N HIS A 762 -13.37 -0.56 -11.72
CA HIS A 762 -12.05 -1.13 -11.94
C HIS A 762 -11.01 -0.01 -12.09
N GLY A 763 -9.82 -0.23 -11.52
CA GLY A 763 -8.68 0.67 -11.63
C GLY A 763 -7.36 -0.09 -11.52
N GLY A 764 -6.67 -0.34 -12.63
CA GLY A 764 -5.53 -1.26 -12.63
C GLY A 764 -5.95 -2.66 -12.19
N ASP A 765 -5.35 -3.16 -11.11
CA ASP A 765 -5.71 -4.41 -10.44
C ASP A 765 -6.84 -4.27 -9.40
N ASP A 766 -7.14 -3.06 -8.92
CA ASP A 766 -8.19 -2.85 -7.91
C ASP A 766 -9.60 -3.06 -8.50
N ILE A 767 -10.47 -3.74 -7.73
CA ILE A 767 -11.88 -4.02 -8.05
C ILE A 767 -12.76 -3.61 -6.87
N ASP A 768 -13.86 -2.94 -7.18
CA ASP A 768 -15.00 -2.82 -6.27
C ASP A 768 -16.29 -3.29 -6.97
N LEU A 769 -16.71 -4.51 -6.63
CA LEU A 769 -17.93 -5.12 -7.16
C LEU A 769 -19.02 -5.06 -6.07
N GLY A 770 -20.05 -4.25 -6.31
CA GLY A 770 -21.24 -4.17 -5.47
C GLY A 770 -22.30 -5.19 -5.91
N LEU A 771 -22.69 -6.07 -4.99
CA LEU A 771 -23.73 -7.08 -5.17
C LEU A 771 -25.00 -6.72 -4.39
N SER A 772 -26.15 -7.15 -4.91
CA SER A 772 -27.47 -7.00 -4.28
C SER A 772 -27.73 -7.98 -3.14
N ASP A 773 -27.06 -9.12 -3.14
CA ASP A 773 -27.27 -10.20 -2.17
C ASP A 773 -25.93 -10.78 -1.72
N PRO A 774 -25.66 -10.82 -0.40
CA PRO A 774 -24.39 -11.29 0.14
C PRO A 774 -24.15 -12.79 -0.07
N ALA A 775 -25.18 -13.58 -0.36
CA ALA A 775 -25.05 -15.02 -0.62
C ALA A 775 -24.17 -15.33 -1.84
N TYR A 776 -24.02 -14.38 -2.76
CA TYR A 776 -23.23 -14.55 -3.99
C TYR A 776 -21.75 -14.20 -3.83
N MET A 777 -21.33 -13.59 -2.70
CA MET A 777 -19.93 -13.21 -2.50
C MET A 777 -18.97 -14.41 -2.50
N PRO A 778 -19.26 -15.52 -1.76
CA PRO A 778 -18.42 -16.70 -1.79
C PRO A 778 -18.44 -17.41 -3.16
N GLN A 779 -19.61 -17.41 -3.81
CA GLN A 779 -19.80 -18.01 -5.13
C GLN A 779 -18.96 -17.31 -6.20
N PHE A 780 -18.86 -15.97 -6.14
CA PHE A 780 -17.99 -15.20 -7.03
C PHE A 780 -16.53 -15.65 -6.92
N LEU A 781 -16.01 -15.84 -5.70
CA LEU A 781 -14.66 -16.34 -5.49
C LEU A 781 -14.48 -17.77 -6.01
N GLU A 782 -15.47 -18.64 -5.85
CA GLU A 782 -15.47 -20.01 -6.38
C GLU A 782 -15.43 -20.03 -7.91
N VAL A 783 -16.20 -19.14 -8.57
CA VAL A 783 -16.17 -18.97 -10.01
C VAL A 783 -14.80 -18.46 -10.47
N MET A 784 -14.24 -17.44 -9.82
CA MET A 784 -12.91 -16.92 -10.14
C MET A 784 -11.82 -17.99 -10.02
N ASP A 785 -11.84 -18.81 -8.97
CA ASP A 785 -10.93 -19.95 -8.79
C ASP A 785 -11.14 -21.00 -9.90
N SER A 786 -12.39 -21.31 -10.26
CA SER A 786 -12.73 -22.26 -11.32
C SER A 786 -12.30 -21.80 -12.72
N MET A 787 -12.20 -20.48 -12.91
CA MET A 787 -11.64 -19.86 -14.12
C MET A 787 -10.11 -19.87 -14.16
N LEU A 788 -9.45 -20.37 -13.11
CA LEU A 788 -7.99 -20.41 -12.89
C LEU A 788 -7.33 -19.06 -12.60
N PHE A 789 -8.12 -18.07 -12.17
CA PHE A 789 -7.57 -16.85 -11.59
C PHE A 789 -7.04 -17.10 -10.19
N LYS A 790 -5.89 -16.52 -9.87
CA LYS A 790 -5.27 -16.67 -8.56
C LYS A 790 -5.54 -15.45 -7.70
N ALA A 791 -6.07 -15.69 -6.50
CA ALA A 791 -6.26 -14.69 -5.45
C ALA A 791 -5.68 -15.16 -4.12
N ASN A 792 -5.37 -14.19 -3.25
CA ASN A 792 -5.04 -14.48 -1.85
C ASN A 792 -6.33 -14.55 -1.04
N LYS A 793 -6.91 -15.73 -0.83
CA LYS A 793 -8.22 -15.90 -0.13
C LYS A 793 -8.31 -15.17 1.22
N TRP A 794 -7.22 -15.16 1.98
CA TRP A 794 -7.13 -14.47 3.27
C TRP A 794 -7.18 -12.93 3.19
N LYS A 795 -6.86 -12.34 2.03
CA LYS A 795 -6.82 -10.89 1.84
C LYS A 795 -8.08 -10.34 1.19
N GLN A 796 -9.04 -11.19 0.88
CA GLN A 796 -10.29 -10.78 0.25
C GLN A 796 -11.13 -10.02 1.28
N MET A 797 -11.62 -8.86 0.89
CA MET A 797 -12.46 -8.03 1.75
C MET A 797 -13.88 -8.05 1.21
N PHE A 798 -14.69 -8.93 1.78
CA PHE A 798 -16.11 -9.06 1.42
C PHE A 798 -16.95 -8.52 2.57
N GLY A 799 -17.87 -7.61 2.31
CA GLY A 799 -18.74 -7.08 3.36
C GLY A 799 -19.54 -5.86 2.92
N VAL A 800 -19.88 -5.01 3.87
CA VAL A 800 -20.62 -3.76 3.62
C VAL A 800 -19.72 -2.56 3.33
N ARG A 801 -18.41 -2.73 3.49
CA ARG A 801 -17.42 -1.67 3.37
C ARG A 801 -16.74 -1.76 2.01
N SER A 802 -16.68 -0.63 1.31
CA SER A 802 -15.90 -0.49 0.08
C SER A 802 -14.47 -0.07 0.41
N GLU A 803 -13.48 -0.59 -0.30
CA GLU A 803 -12.12 -0.05 -0.32
C GLU A 803 -11.65 0.00 -1.78
N PHE A 804 -11.40 1.21 -2.28
CA PHE A 804 -10.96 1.41 -3.66
C PHE A 804 -9.85 2.47 -3.70
N PHE A 805 -8.76 2.19 -4.42
CA PHE A 805 -7.52 2.99 -4.36
C PHE A 805 -7.03 3.28 -2.94
N ARG A 806 -7.26 2.32 -2.01
CA ARG A 806 -6.90 2.41 -0.59
C ARG A 806 -7.61 3.51 0.19
N ASN A 807 -8.73 4.00 -0.35
CA ASN A 807 -9.69 4.77 0.41
C ASN A 807 -10.83 3.85 0.82
N THR A 808 -11.16 3.88 2.10
CA THR A 808 -12.20 3.05 2.68
C THR A 808 -13.47 3.86 2.82
N ILE A 809 -14.58 3.37 2.26
CA ILE A 809 -15.89 3.99 2.34
C ILE A 809 -16.78 3.10 3.20
N THR A 810 -17.33 3.68 4.26
CA THR A 810 -18.32 3.06 5.15
C THR A 810 -19.62 3.85 5.08
N ASP A 811 -20.64 3.40 5.80
CA ASP A 811 -21.87 4.16 6.01
C ASP A 811 -21.55 5.56 6.57
N GLY A 812 -21.80 6.58 5.76
CA GLY A 812 -21.64 8.00 6.12
C GLY A 812 -20.23 8.56 6.21
N SER A 813 -19.15 7.84 5.84
CA SER A 813 -17.77 8.39 5.93
C SER A 813 -16.76 7.74 4.98
N MET A 814 -15.74 8.51 4.60
CA MET A 814 -14.62 8.06 3.77
C MET A 814 -13.30 8.29 4.52
N TYR A 815 -12.45 7.26 4.56
CA TYR A 815 -11.20 7.27 5.29
C TYR A 815 -10.01 6.93 4.41
N ALA A 816 -8.86 7.51 4.73
CA ALA A 816 -7.59 7.17 4.12
C ALA A 816 -6.51 7.10 5.21
N SER A 817 -5.56 6.17 5.10
CA SER A 817 -4.57 5.96 6.16
C SER A 817 -3.63 7.17 6.36
N PRO A 818 -3.55 7.73 7.59
CA PRO A 818 -2.58 8.78 7.93
C PRO A 818 -1.15 8.25 7.98
N THR A 819 -0.95 7.03 8.46
CA THR A 819 0.37 6.40 8.66
C THR A 819 1.13 6.26 7.34
N ARG A 820 0.43 5.88 6.27
CA ARG A 820 1.02 5.80 4.92
C ARG A 820 1.48 7.17 4.40
N ALA A 821 0.66 8.20 4.60
CA ALA A 821 1.00 9.55 4.17
C ALA A 821 2.19 10.09 4.97
N LEU A 822 2.19 9.88 6.29
CA LEU A 822 3.27 10.30 7.19
C LEU A 822 4.60 9.65 6.81
N ALA A 823 4.60 8.33 6.58
CA ALA A 823 5.80 7.59 6.20
C ALA A 823 6.45 8.13 4.91
N SER A 824 5.62 8.54 3.95
CA SER A 824 6.07 9.11 2.68
C SER A 824 6.60 10.54 2.87
N PHE A 825 5.90 11.35 3.65
CA PHE A 825 6.28 12.71 3.98
C PHE A 825 7.62 12.78 4.73
N VAL A 826 7.78 12.00 5.80
CA VAL A 826 9.02 11.97 6.60
C VAL A 826 10.19 11.44 5.79
N ALA A 827 9.97 10.49 4.87
CA ALA A 827 10.99 9.96 3.97
C ALA A 827 11.39 10.92 2.82
N GLY A 828 10.80 12.12 2.76
CA GLY A 828 11.24 13.20 1.88
C GLY A 828 10.64 13.20 0.48
N ASP A 829 9.40 12.74 0.32
CA ASP A 829 8.67 12.78 -0.97
C ASP A 829 8.02 14.15 -1.25
N TRP A 830 8.80 15.22 -1.10
CA TRP A 830 8.31 16.60 -1.13
C TRP A 830 8.22 17.18 -2.56
N GLU A 831 8.99 16.63 -3.52
CA GLU A 831 9.12 17.16 -4.88
C GLU A 831 9.08 16.09 -5.96
N GLY A 832 8.52 16.47 -7.12
CA GLY A 832 8.76 15.79 -8.40
C GLY A 832 10.03 16.32 -9.09
N ALA A 833 10.58 15.55 -10.03
CA ALA A 833 11.73 15.97 -10.81
C ALA A 833 11.39 17.19 -11.69
N GLY A 834 11.70 18.41 -11.25
CA GLY A 834 11.41 19.63 -11.98
C GLY A 834 12.00 20.89 -11.33
N ARG A 835 12.02 21.98 -12.11
CA ARG A 835 12.35 23.33 -11.64
C ARG A 835 11.12 23.88 -10.94
N ALA A 836 11.13 23.94 -9.62
CA ALA A 836 10.04 24.54 -8.83
C ALA A 836 10.57 25.77 -8.06
N THR A 837 9.82 26.87 -8.10
CA THR A 837 10.15 28.09 -7.34
C THR A 837 10.04 27.83 -5.83
N VAL A 838 10.65 28.67 -4.97
CA VAL A 838 10.47 28.56 -3.51
C VAL A 838 8.97 28.57 -3.14
N ARG A 839 8.17 29.41 -3.81
CA ARG A 839 6.74 29.52 -3.59
C ARG A 839 6.00 28.22 -3.93
N GLU A 840 6.25 27.62 -5.08
CA GLU A 840 5.62 26.35 -5.50
C GLU A 840 5.97 25.21 -4.53
N ARG A 841 7.21 25.16 -4.07
CA ARG A 841 7.68 24.17 -3.10
C ARG A 841 6.98 24.30 -1.76
N VAL A 842 6.84 25.53 -1.27
CA VAL A 842 6.11 25.83 -0.03
C VAL A 842 4.63 25.47 -0.15
N VAL A 843 3.98 25.80 -1.28
CA VAL A 843 2.58 25.43 -1.52
C VAL A 843 2.40 23.91 -1.52
N SER A 844 3.23 23.18 -2.28
CA SER A 844 3.20 21.70 -2.32
C SER A 844 3.37 21.09 -0.92
N LEU A 845 4.32 21.62 -0.14
CA LEU A 845 4.60 21.16 1.23
C LEU A 845 3.39 21.38 2.15
N LEU A 846 2.80 22.57 2.15
CA LEU A 846 1.62 22.87 2.96
C LEU A 846 0.41 22.02 2.55
N ASP A 847 0.26 21.71 1.26
CA ASP A 847 -0.80 20.84 0.77
C ASP A 847 -0.60 19.38 1.23
N GLN A 848 0.65 18.90 1.27
CA GLN A 848 0.96 17.58 1.83
C GLN A 848 0.68 17.52 3.34
N ILE A 849 0.99 18.57 4.09
CA ILE A 849 0.72 18.63 5.54
C ILE A 849 -0.78 18.73 5.81
N ALA A 850 -1.52 19.53 5.03
CA ALA A 850 -2.97 19.58 5.10
C ALA A 850 -3.60 18.22 4.79
N LYS A 851 -3.07 17.48 3.81
CA LYS A 851 -3.46 16.09 3.53
C LYS A 851 -3.19 15.17 4.73
N LEU A 852 -2.11 15.34 5.49
CA LEU A 852 -1.86 14.59 6.73
C LEU A 852 -2.92 14.90 7.80
N ARG A 853 -3.20 16.19 8.03
CA ARG A 853 -4.19 16.65 9.01
C ARG A 853 -5.58 16.06 8.71
N ARG A 854 -6.06 16.17 7.47
CA ARG A 854 -7.36 15.62 7.04
C ARG A 854 -7.47 14.08 7.16
N ARG A 855 -6.35 13.36 7.18
CA ARG A 855 -6.33 11.89 7.35
C ARG A 855 -6.31 11.47 8.82
N GLY A 856 -6.24 12.41 9.76
CA GLY A 856 -6.25 12.13 11.20
C GLY A 856 -4.88 12.19 11.89
N CYS A 857 -3.87 12.84 11.29
CA CYS A 857 -2.66 13.21 12.01
C CYS A 857 -2.94 14.41 12.93
N SER A 858 -2.38 14.42 14.14
CA SER A 858 -2.61 15.51 15.11
C SER A 858 -2.18 16.88 14.59
N GLU A 859 -2.93 17.90 14.99
CA GLU A 859 -2.71 19.27 14.52
C GLU A 859 -1.37 19.81 14.97
N GLU A 860 -0.94 19.48 16.19
CA GLU A 860 0.33 19.90 16.79
C GLU A 860 1.51 19.32 16.03
N LEU A 861 1.46 18.02 15.67
CA LEU A 861 2.52 17.42 14.88
C LEU A 861 2.57 18.03 13.48
N CYS A 862 1.42 18.21 12.81
CA CYS A 862 1.36 18.87 11.51
C CYS A 862 1.93 20.29 11.55
N GLN A 863 1.64 21.06 12.62
CA GLN A 863 2.17 22.41 12.79
C GLN A 863 3.68 22.40 12.99
N GLY A 864 4.19 21.54 13.86
CA GLY A 864 5.64 21.47 14.04
C GLY A 864 6.37 20.89 12.82
N LEU A 865 5.77 19.95 12.07
CA LEU A 865 6.33 19.50 10.79
C LEU A 865 6.41 20.65 9.77
N THR A 866 5.43 21.55 9.76
CA THR A 866 5.45 22.78 8.95
C THR A 866 6.68 23.61 9.32
N VAL A 867 6.82 23.98 10.59
CA VAL A 867 7.97 24.76 11.11
C VAL A 867 9.31 24.08 10.82
N SER A 868 9.39 22.77 11.03
CA SER A 868 10.59 21.95 10.85
C SER A 868 11.08 21.94 9.39
N THR A 869 10.16 21.80 8.45
CA THR A 869 10.46 21.66 7.01
C THR A 869 10.71 23.01 6.34
N ILE A 870 10.04 24.08 6.75
CA ILE A 870 10.28 25.46 6.27
C ILE A 870 11.74 25.86 6.47
N SER A 871 12.36 25.48 7.60
CA SER A 871 13.78 25.78 7.88
C SER A 871 14.74 25.19 6.84
N HIS A 872 14.29 24.20 6.05
CA HIS A 872 15.05 23.62 4.95
C HIS A 872 14.74 24.32 3.61
N TRP A 873 13.46 24.61 3.35
CA TRP A 873 12.97 25.06 2.04
C TRP A 873 12.96 26.56 1.82
N CYS A 874 12.74 27.34 2.89
CA CYS A 874 12.79 28.79 2.85
C CYS A 874 14.23 29.27 3.02
N LYS A 875 15.12 28.71 2.20
CA LYS A 875 16.54 29.04 2.14
C LYS A 875 16.94 29.43 0.75
N VAL A 876 17.91 30.32 0.71
CA VAL A 876 18.47 30.91 -0.49
C VAL A 876 19.97 30.76 -0.43
N ARG A 877 20.58 30.50 -1.58
CA ARG A 877 22.03 30.34 -1.67
C ARG A 877 22.69 31.69 -1.89
N ASP A 878 23.58 32.10 -0.99
CA ASP A 878 24.49 33.23 -1.18
C ASP A 878 25.93 32.67 -1.23
N GLY A 879 26.39 32.40 -2.45
CA GLY A 879 27.72 31.81 -2.71
C GLY A 879 27.78 30.34 -2.35
N GLU A 880 28.62 30.01 -1.38
CA GLU A 880 28.72 28.65 -0.85
C GLU A 880 27.78 28.42 0.35
N GLU A 881 27.16 29.47 0.89
CA GLU A 881 26.31 29.40 2.08
C GLU A 881 24.81 29.41 1.75
N TRP A 882 24.01 28.77 2.62
CA TRP A 882 22.56 28.77 2.54
C TRP A 882 21.97 29.62 3.67
N LEU A 883 21.36 30.75 3.33
CA LEU A 883 20.77 31.70 4.26
C LEU A 883 19.24 31.52 4.31
N SER A 884 18.65 31.64 5.50
CA SER A 884 17.20 31.51 5.66
C SER A 884 16.50 32.80 5.28
N LEU A 885 15.34 32.70 4.62
CA LEU A 885 14.50 33.85 4.33
C LEU A 885 14.01 34.49 5.65
N PRO A 886 13.84 35.83 5.67
CA PRO A 886 13.29 36.53 6.82
C PRO A 886 11.88 36.04 7.19
N PRO A 887 11.52 36.04 8.50
CA PRO A 887 10.19 35.65 8.96
C PRO A 887 9.05 36.44 8.30
N GLU A 888 9.26 37.71 7.99
CA GLU A 888 8.29 38.58 7.32
C GLU A 888 7.94 38.07 5.91
N ILE A 889 8.90 37.48 5.20
CA ILE A 889 8.68 36.89 3.88
C ILE A 889 8.00 35.53 4.01
N ILE A 890 8.41 34.72 4.98
CA ILE A 890 7.86 33.39 5.21
C ILE A 890 6.39 33.47 5.67
N HIS A 891 6.12 34.27 6.69
CA HIS A 891 4.83 34.36 7.36
C HIS A 891 3.94 35.49 6.84
N GLY A 892 4.47 36.41 6.04
CA GLY A 892 3.69 37.47 5.41
C GLY A 892 2.58 36.91 4.52
N ARG A 893 1.42 37.56 4.53
CA ARG A 893 0.28 37.16 3.69
C ARG A 893 0.58 37.22 2.20
N THR A 894 -0.09 36.38 1.44
CA THR A 894 0.13 36.30 -0.02
C THR A 894 -0.23 37.59 -0.75
N GLU A 895 -1.19 38.38 -0.24
CA GLU A 895 -1.57 39.68 -0.80
C GLU A 895 -0.49 40.77 -0.65
N ASP A 896 0.40 40.62 0.34
CA ASP A 896 1.55 41.50 0.58
C ASP A 896 2.82 40.99 -0.12
N GLY A 897 2.74 39.90 -0.88
CA GLY A 897 3.87 39.28 -1.57
C GLY A 897 4.65 38.26 -0.72
N GLY A 898 4.18 37.94 0.49
CA GLY A 898 4.78 36.89 1.31
C GLY A 898 4.43 35.47 0.84
N LEU A 899 5.07 34.46 1.43
CA LEU A 899 4.86 33.04 1.12
C LEU A 899 3.58 32.48 1.78
N GLY A 900 2.99 33.22 2.72
CA GLY A 900 1.73 32.86 3.36
C GLY A 900 1.81 31.65 4.27
N VAL A 901 2.96 31.41 4.92
CA VAL A 901 3.15 30.24 5.76
C VAL A 901 2.74 30.54 7.21
N PRO A 902 1.86 29.74 7.84
CA PRO A 902 1.44 30.02 9.20
C PRO A 902 2.61 29.99 10.20
N ASP A 903 2.61 30.91 11.16
CA ASP A 903 3.56 30.91 12.28
C ASP A 903 3.21 29.83 13.32
N ARG A 904 3.95 29.77 14.43
CA ARG A 904 3.72 28.75 15.48
C ARG A 904 2.33 28.82 16.12
N ASP A 905 1.71 29.99 16.08
CA ASP A 905 0.37 30.25 16.63
C ASP A 905 -0.70 30.14 15.53
N ASN A 906 -0.36 29.55 14.37
CA ASN A 906 -1.23 29.36 13.22
C ASN A 906 -1.73 30.68 12.57
N ASN A 907 -0.95 31.76 12.70
CA ASN A 907 -1.29 33.07 12.15
C ASN A 907 -0.43 33.42 10.92
N VAL A 908 -0.99 34.26 10.05
CA VAL A 908 -0.28 34.91 8.93
C VAL A 908 -0.18 36.41 9.20
N TRP A 909 0.92 37.01 8.78
CA TRP A 909 1.30 38.38 9.17
C TRP A 909 0.87 39.39 8.11
N VAL A 910 0.29 40.51 8.54
CA VAL A 910 -0.01 41.65 7.69
C VAL A 910 1.17 42.61 7.72
N LEU A 911 1.78 42.83 6.56
CA LEU A 911 3.00 43.62 6.44
C LEU A 911 2.67 45.07 6.10
N LYS A 912 3.42 46.01 6.70
CA LYS A 912 3.32 47.43 6.35
C LYS A 912 3.79 47.71 4.93
N ASP A 913 4.93 47.12 4.56
CA ASP A 913 5.52 47.21 3.23
C ASP A 913 5.37 45.87 2.50
N LYS A 914 5.10 45.92 1.20
CA LYS A 914 5.03 44.71 0.37
C LYS A 914 6.41 44.09 0.18
N VAL A 915 6.45 42.76 0.17
CA VAL A 915 7.66 41.99 -0.15
C VAL A 915 8.10 42.31 -1.59
N PRO A 916 9.40 42.57 -1.83
CA PRO A 916 9.92 42.81 -3.16
C PRO A 916 9.68 41.63 -4.09
N GLU A 917 9.08 41.86 -5.26
CA GLU A 917 8.98 40.84 -6.30
C GLU A 917 10.36 40.53 -6.91
N ILE A 918 10.77 39.26 -6.92
CA ILE A 918 11.92 38.81 -7.71
C ILE A 918 11.40 38.38 -9.10
N ASN A 919 11.69 39.18 -10.12
CA ASN A 919 11.52 38.74 -11.50
C ASN A 919 12.73 37.87 -11.90
N GLU A 920 12.49 36.62 -12.30
CA GLU A 920 13.52 35.64 -12.69
C GLU A 920 14.26 35.96 -14.01
N GLU A 921 14.06 37.14 -14.61
CA GLU A 921 14.49 37.45 -15.99
C GLU A 921 15.97 37.89 -16.13
N TRP A 922 16.81 37.77 -15.10
CA TRP A 922 18.12 38.45 -15.06
C TRP A 922 19.33 37.60 -15.53
N TYR A 923 19.17 36.29 -15.66
CA TYR A 923 20.16 35.40 -16.32
C TYR A 923 19.52 34.71 -17.52
N LYS A 924 20.30 34.52 -18.58
CA LYS A 924 19.82 33.91 -19.81
C LYS A 924 20.35 32.49 -19.92
N VAL A 925 19.44 31.52 -19.94
CA VAL A 925 19.79 30.14 -20.26
C VAL A 925 19.89 30.01 -21.77
N VAL A 926 21.06 29.65 -22.25
CA VAL A 926 21.27 29.27 -23.65
C VAL A 926 21.15 27.75 -23.71
N VAL A 927 19.96 27.30 -24.09
CA VAL A 927 19.72 25.88 -24.37
C VAL A 927 20.41 25.47 -25.68
N PRO A 928 20.87 24.22 -25.78
CA PRO A 928 21.58 23.75 -26.97
C PRO A 928 20.73 23.74 -28.25
N ASP A 929 19.43 23.47 -28.14
CA ASP A 929 18.48 23.49 -29.26
C ASP A 929 17.03 23.58 -28.71
N TYR A 930 16.04 23.69 -29.59
CA TYR A 930 14.61 23.85 -29.22
C TYR A 930 13.66 23.33 -30.30
N LYS A 931 14.03 22.23 -30.99
CA LYS A 931 13.27 21.68 -32.13
C LYS A 931 11.84 21.28 -31.78
N ALA A 932 11.62 20.59 -30.66
CA ALA A 932 10.28 20.15 -30.26
C ALA A 932 9.39 21.33 -29.89
N SER A 933 9.97 22.31 -29.21
CA SER A 933 9.27 23.54 -28.86
C SER A 933 8.96 24.39 -30.10
N ARG A 934 9.87 24.45 -31.08
CA ARG A 934 9.62 25.14 -32.37
C ARG A 934 8.49 24.51 -33.15
N ASP A 935 8.50 23.18 -33.31
CA ASP A 935 7.42 22.45 -33.99
C ASP A 935 6.08 22.70 -33.31
N TYR A 936 6.05 22.75 -31.97
CA TYR A 936 4.83 23.05 -31.24
C TYR A 936 4.35 24.48 -31.42
N VAL A 937 5.24 25.47 -31.48
CA VAL A 937 4.87 26.86 -31.79
C VAL A 937 4.26 26.98 -33.19
N GLU A 938 4.74 26.19 -34.17
CA GLU A 938 4.09 26.11 -35.49
C GLU A 938 2.68 25.50 -35.40
N VAL A 939 2.49 24.46 -34.59
CA VAL A 939 1.15 23.89 -34.35
C VAL A 939 0.24 24.91 -33.67
N LEU A 940 0.72 25.61 -32.65
CA LEU A 940 -0.02 26.67 -31.97
C LEU A 940 -0.45 27.75 -32.95
N GLN A 941 0.45 28.19 -33.85
CA GLN A 941 0.10 29.15 -34.88
C GLN A 941 -1.02 28.63 -35.79
N ARG A 942 -0.95 27.39 -36.28
CA ARG A 942 -2.01 26.79 -37.12
C ARG A 942 -3.37 26.73 -36.40
N ASP A 943 -3.35 26.47 -35.09
CA ASP A 943 -4.57 26.47 -34.29
C ASP A 943 -5.12 27.90 -34.09
N LEU A 944 -4.24 28.90 -33.92
CA LEU A 944 -4.58 30.32 -33.74
C LEU A 944 -5.01 31.02 -35.04
N ASP A 945 -4.54 30.56 -36.20
CA ASP A 945 -4.93 31.09 -37.52
C ASP A 945 -6.45 31.06 -37.72
N LYS A 946 -7.14 30.07 -37.12
CA LYS A 946 -8.60 29.94 -37.12
C LYS A 946 -9.33 31.11 -36.46
N PHE A 947 -8.63 31.85 -35.60
CA PHE A 947 -9.12 33.01 -34.86
C PHE A 947 -8.49 34.33 -35.35
N CYS A 948 -7.78 34.30 -36.49
CA CYS A 948 -7.04 35.45 -37.02
C CYS A 948 -6.00 36.03 -36.05
N MET A 949 -5.39 35.18 -35.21
CA MET A 949 -4.35 35.56 -34.25
C MET A 949 -2.96 35.12 -34.75
N VAL A 950 -1.95 35.95 -34.49
CA VAL A 950 -0.56 35.71 -34.92
C VAL A 950 0.38 35.70 -33.72
N ILE A 951 1.28 34.72 -33.67
CA ILE A 951 2.43 34.70 -32.77
C ILE A 951 3.58 35.45 -33.46
N GLU A 952 3.93 36.65 -32.99
CA GLU A 952 5.00 37.46 -33.63
C GLU A 952 6.40 36.98 -33.25
N ARG A 953 6.64 36.71 -31.96
CA ARG A 953 7.97 36.36 -31.43
C ARG A 953 8.11 34.85 -31.28
N ARG A 954 7.89 34.12 -32.38
CA ARG A 954 7.85 32.63 -32.41
C ARG A 954 9.11 31.98 -31.87
N GLU A 955 10.27 32.45 -32.32
CA GLU A 955 11.58 31.94 -31.89
C GLU A 955 11.86 32.20 -30.41
N GLU A 956 11.40 33.34 -29.89
CA GLU A 956 11.52 33.66 -28.47
C GLU A 956 10.63 32.75 -27.62
N LEU A 957 9.38 32.54 -28.04
CA LEU A 957 8.45 31.64 -27.37
C LEU A 957 8.95 30.18 -27.40
N ALA A 958 9.42 29.70 -28.55
CA ALA A 958 9.98 28.35 -28.68
C ALA A 958 11.18 28.13 -27.75
N ARG A 959 12.08 29.12 -27.66
CA ARG A 959 13.21 29.06 -26.72
C ARG A 959 12.75 29.01 -25.28
N LYS A 960 11.79 29.86 -24.90
CA LYS A 960 11.23 29.91 -23.54
C LYS A 960 10.61 28.57 -23.14
N LEU A 961 9.83 27.95 -24.03
CA LEU A 961 9.24 26.62 -23.79
C LEU A 961 10.32 25.52 -23.67
N ALA A 962 11.39 25.62 -24.45
CA ALA A 962 12.47 24.65 -24.42
C ALA A 962 13.34 24.75 -23.15
N GLU A 963 13.47 25.92 -22.53
CA GLU A 963 14.20 26.07 -21.25
C GLU A 963 13.68 25.11 -20.19
N ASP A 964 12.36 24.91 -20.14
CA ASP A 964 11.74 23.98 -19.22
C ASP A 964 11.96 22.51 -19.60
N SER A 965 12.41 22.18 -20.80
CA SER A 965 12.74 20.79 -21.21
C SER A 965 14.07 20.30 -20.62
N TYR A 966 15.00 21.21 -20.27
CA TYR A 966 16.33 20.89 -19.76
C TYR A 966 16.40 20.96 -18.23
N ASP A 967 17.16 20.06 -17.61
CA ASP A 967 17.38 20.05 -16.16
C ASP A 967 18.68 20.82 -15.88
N ILE A 968 18.53 22.11 -15.58
CA ILE A 968 19.63 23.06 -15.33
C ILE A 968 19.48 23.57 -13.90
N GLU A 969 20.33 23.10 -12.99
CA GLU A 969 20.40 23.62 -11.62
C GLU A 969 20.98 25.03 -11.65
N LYS A 970 20.16 26.02 -11.27
CA LYS A 970 20.51 27.44 -11.31
C LYS A 970 21.21 27.82 -10.01
N ALA A 971 22.50 27.53 -9.94
CA ALA A 971 23.37 27.93 -8.83
C ALA A 971 23.96 29.35 -9.03
N VAL A 972 23.18 30.27 -9.61
CA VAL A 972 23.66 31.60 -9.99
C VAL A 972 22.60 32.60 -9.56
N ASP A 973 22.76 33.22 -8.39
CA ASP A 973 22.00 34.41 -7.98
C ASP A 973 22.50 34.99 -6.65
N HIS A 974 23.16 36.14 -6.67
CA HIS A 974 23.75 36.75 -5.46
C HIS A 974 23.17 38.12 -5.10
N GLU A 975 22.55 38.86 -6.02
CA GLU A 975 22.26 40.29 -5.80
C GLU A 975 20.77 40.57 -5.55
N ALA A 976 19.86 39.85 -6.22
CA ALA A 976 18.42 39.99 -5.99
C ALA A 976 17.98 39.31 -4.69
N TRP A 977 18.56 38.16 -4.38
CA TRP A 977 18.31 37.46 -3.12
C TRP A 977 18.75 38.25 -1.90
N LYS A 978 19.80 39.08 -2.00
CA LYS A 978 20.18 39.98 -0.92
C LYS A 978 19.06 40.94 -0.56
N ARG A 979 18.30 41.45 -1.54
CA ARG A 979 17.13 42.30 -1.26
C ARG A 979 16.05 41.59 -0.47
N LEU A 980 15.82 40.30 -0.72
CA LEU A 980 14.91 39.50 0.11
C LEU A 980 15.51 39.21 1.48
N LEU A 981 16.79 38.84 1.56
CA LEU A 981 17.46 38.54 2.83
C LEU A 981 17.54 39.76 3.77
N ASP A 982 17.68 40.96 3.21
CA ASP A 982 17.73 42.23 3.93
C ASP A 982 16.35 42.84 4.18
N PHE A 983 15.29 42.30 3.56
CA PHE A 983 13.94 42.84 3.72
C PHE A 983 13.47 42.70 5.17
N ARG A 984 13.16 43.82 5.81
CA ARG A 984 12.53 43.91 7.13
C ARG A 984 11.44 44.96 7.07
N THR A 985 10.27 44.66 7.62
CA THR A 985 9.14 45.58 7.71
C THR A 985 8.38 45.36 9.01
N GLU A 986 7.55 46.32 9.39
CA GLU A 986 6.72 46.24 10.58
C GLU A 986 5.52 45.31 10.32
N VAL A 987 5.29 44.37 11.24
CA VAL A 987 4.07 43.54 11.24
C VAL A 987 2.96 44.36 11.90
N THR A 988 1.99 44.77 11.10
CA THR A 988 0.89 45.66 11.53
C THR A 988 -0.24 44.91 12.23
N ASP A 989 -0.48 43.66 11.82
CA ASP A 989 -1.51 42.80 12.38
C ASP A 989 -1.19 41.33 12.11
N LYS A 990 -1.90 40.42 12.79
CA LYS A 990 -1.85 38.97 12.59
C LYS A 990 -3.26 38.41 12.57
N TYR A 991 -3.57 37.58 11.58
CA TYR A 991 -4.86 36.90 11.50
C TYR A 991 -4.69 35.39 11.43
N GLU A 992 -5.63 34.70 12.06
CA GLU A 992 -5.78 33.25 11.97
C GLU A 992 -6.18 32.87 10.54
N ILE A 993 -5.55 31.86 9.96
CA ILE A 993 -5.72 31.53 8.53
C ILE A 993 -7.08 30.92 8.18
N THR A 994 -7.77 30.30 9.13
CA THR A 994 -9.03 29.58 8.89
C THR A 994 -9.98 29.70 10.08
N PRO A 995 -10.44 30.92 10.44
CA PRO A 995 -11.52 31.06 11.40
C PRO A 995 -12.77 30.33 10.91
N ASP A 996 -13.62 29.88 11.83
CA ASP A 996 -14.85 29.20 11.44
C ASP A 996 -15.87 30.19 10.87
N VAL A 997 -16.41 29.84 9.69
CA VAL A 997 -17.42 30.65 9.00
C VAL A 997 -18.55 29.73 8.56
N VAL A 998 -19.78 30.08 8.92
CA VAL A 998 -20.97 29.25 8.70
C VAL A 998 -22.08 30.10 8.11
N ASP A 999 -22.71 29.60 7.05
CA ASP A 999 -23.94 30.11 6.44
C ASP A 999 -24.66 28.96 5.72
N ASP A 1000 -25.74 28.48 6.35
CA ASP A 1000 -26.49 27.31 5.87
C ASP A 1000 -27.09 27.53 4.47
N VAL A 1001 -27.51 28.76 4.14
CA VAL A 1001 -28.16 29.07 2.87
C VAL A 1001 -27.17 28.97 1.72
N ILE A 1002 -25.96 29.51 1.91
CA ILE A 1002 -24.87 29.38 0.93
C ILE A 1002 -24.51 27.91 0.73
N PHE A 1003 -24.39 27.15 1.82
CA PHE A 1003 -23.98 25.76 1.77
C PHE A 1003 -25.04 24.86 1.12
N GLU A 1004 -26.33 25.05 1.44
CA GLU A 1004 -27.43 24.35 0.76
C GLU A 1004 -27.42 24.60 -0.75
N GLY A 1005 -27.19 25.85 -1.18
CA GLY A 1005 -27.04 26.21 -2.58
C GLY A 1005 -25.88 25.49 -3.27
N PHE A 1006 -24.75 25.33 -2.59
CA PHE A 1006 -23.61 24.56 -3.10
C PHE A 1006 -23.91 23.05 -3.18
N VAL A 1007 -24.59 22.48 -2.19
CA VAL A 1007 -24.90 21.04 -2.16
C VAL A 1007 -25.75 20.63 -3.36
N VAL A 1008 -26.72 21.47 -3.77
CA VAL A 1008 -27.59 21.22 -4.93
C VAL A 1008 -26.97 21.60 -6.27
N TYR A 1009 -25.83 22.29 -6.29
CA TYR A 1009 -25.18 22.75 -7.53
C TYR A 1009 -24.53 21.59 -8.29
N GLU A 1010 -24.97 21.33 -9.51
CA GLU A 1010 -24.33 20.33 -10.39
C GLU A 1010 -23.38 21.01 -11.37
N ILE A 1011 -22.17 20.49 -11.50
CA ILE A 1011 -21.26 20.91 -12.58
C ILE A 1011 -21.78 20.28 -13.87
N ASP A 1012 -22.24 21.10 -14.80
CA ASP A 1012 -22.56 20.62 -16.14
C ASP A 1012 -21.29 20.59 -17.03
N GLU A 1013 -21.21 19.59 -17.92
CA GLU A 1013 -20.05 19.38 -18.80
C GLU A 1013 -19.86 20.54 -19.80
N GLN A 1014 -20.91 21.33 -20.09
CA GLN A 1014 -20.82 22.46 -21.01
C GLN A 1014 -20.13 23.65 -20.34
N THR A 1015 -20.39 23.89 -19.07
CA THR A 1015 -19.80 24.93 -18.23
C THR A 1015 -18.30 24.69 -18.06
N GLU A 1016 -17.90 23.45 -17.77
CA GLU A 1016 -16.48 23.09 -17.70
C GLU A 1016 -15.77 23.30 -19.04
N LYS A 1017 -16.34 22.79 -20.14
CA LYS A 1017 -15.81 23.02 -21.50
C LYS A 1017 -15.73 24.49 -21.86
N MET A 1018 -16.68 25.29 -21.40
CA MET A 1018 -16.74 26.73 -21.63
C MET A 1018 -15.57 27.43 -20.92
N PHE A 1019 -15.33 27.14 -19.63
CA PHE A 1019 -14.20 27.70 -18.89
C PHE A 1019 -12.85 27.21 -19.44
N ASP A 1020 -12.74 25.93 -19.83
CA ASP A 1020 -11.54 25.38 -20.45
C ASP A 1020 -11.22 26.04 -21.80
N ALA A 1021 -12.25 26.28 -22.62
CA ALA A 1021 -12.10 27.02 -23.86
C ALA A 1021 -11.60 28.45 -23.58
N ALA A 1022 -12.19 29.13 -22.59
CA ALA A 1022 -11.82 30.49 -22.21
C ALA A 1022 -10.37 30.61 -21.67
N ALA A 1023 -9.89 29.60 -20.94
CA ALA A 1023 -8.52 29.54 -20.40
C ALA A 1023 -7.45 29.27 -21.48
N ARG A 1024 -7.87 28.80 -22.66
CA ARG A 1024 -6.96 28.33 -23.70
C ARG A 1024 -6.07 29.46 -24.22
N TYR A 1025 -4.77 29.19 -24.32
CA TYR A 1025 -3.72 30.11 -24.78
C TYR A 1025 -3.42 31.33 -23.89
N GLN A 1026 -4.00 31.44 -22.68
CA GLN A 1026 -3.74 32.58 -21.80
C GLN A 1026 -2.26 32.79 -21.46
N GLU A 1027 -1.51 31.70 -21.32
CA GLU A 1027 -0.06 31.74 -21.05
C GLU A 1027 0.74 32.41 -22.17
N PHE A 1028 0.18 32.50 -23.39
CA PHE A 1028 0.83 33.05 -24.57
C PHE A 1028 0.43 34.49 -24.88
N VAL A 1029 -0.48 35.11 -24.11
CA VAL A 1029 -1.08 36.41 -24.47
C VAL A 1029 -0.06 37.50 -24.82
N SER A 1030 1.10 37.51 -24.14
CA SER A 1030 2.18 38.48 -24.37
C SER A 1030 2.92 38.30 -25.71
N TYR A 1031 2.65 37.21 -26.42
CA TYR A 1031 3.22 36.88 -27.73
C TYR A 1031 2.19 36.99 -28.87
N LEU A 1032 0.92 37.25 -28.56
CA LEU A 1032 -0.19 37.22 -29.50
C LEU A 1032 -0.56 38.62 -30.00
N THR A 1033 -0.81 38.72 -31.30
CA THR A 1033 -1.44 39.88 -31.92
C THR A 1033 -2.71 39.51 -32.67
N PHE A 1034 -3.68 40.42 -32.65
CA PHE A 1034 -4.94 40.34 -33.38
C PHE A 1034 -5.08 41.64 -34.19
N ASN A 1035 -5.21 41.53 -35.52
CA ASN A 1035 -5.20 42.69 -36.44
C ASN A 1035 -3.99 43.63 -36.22
N GLU A 1036 -2.78 43.08 -36.16
CA GLU A 1036 -1.51 43.84 -35.98
C GLU A 1036 -1.40 44.60 -34.65
N ARG A 1037 -2.29 44.33 -33.69
CA ARG A 1037 -2.28 44.91 -32.34
C ARG A 1037 -2.10 43.82 -31.28
N ALA A 1038 -1.32 44.12 -30.24
CA ALA A 1038 -1.22 43.26 -29.06
C ALA A 1038 -2.60 43.03 -28.44
N ILE A 1039 -2.96 41.76 -28.25
CA ILE A 1039 -4.23 41.36 -27.65
C ILE A 1039 -4.17 41.46 -26.13
N THR A 1040 -5.24 41.94 -25.50
CA THR A 1040 -5.38 41.90 -24.04
C THR A 1040 -5.89 40.55 -23.58
N LYS A 1041 -5.66 40.20 -22.30
CA LYS A 1041 -6.22 38.96 -21.71
C LYS A 1041 -7.74 38.90 -21.84
N GLU A 1042 -8.42 40.03 -21.64
CA GLU A 1042 -9.87 40.12 -21.71
C GLU A 1042 -10.39 39.87 -23.13
N GLU A 1043 -9.75 40.48 -24.15
CA GLU A 1043 -10.07 40.22 -25.56
C GLU A 1043 -9.82 38.75 -25.94
N LEU A 1044 -8.72 38.13 -25.47
CA LEU A 1044 -8.44 36.72 -25.73
C LEU A 1044 -9.53 35.82 -25.12
N VAL A 1045 -9.89 36.04 -23.86
CA VAL A 1045 -10.93 35.27 -23.17
C VAL A 1045 -12.28 35.41 -23.88
N ASN A 1046 -12.61 36.63 -24.32
CA ASN A 1046 -13.83 36.89 -25.07
C ASN A 1046 -13.85 36.15 -26.42
N ILE A 1047 -12.75 36.17 -27.18
CA ILE A 1047 -12.64 35.43 -28.45
C ILE A 1047 -12.76 33.92 -28.22
N MET A 1048 -12.04 33.38 -27.24
CA MET A 1048 -11.97 31.93 -27.02
C MET A 1048 -13.26 31.34 -26.44
N SER A 1049 -14.04 32.14 -25.71
CA SER A 1049 -15.31 31.75 -25.11
C SER A 1049 -16.55 32.22 -25.87
N GLU A 1050 -16.38 32.87 -27.03
CA GLU A 1050 -17.46 33.55 -27.76
C GLU A 1050 -18.25 34.56 -26.89
N GLY A 1051 -17.55 35.24 -25.99
CA GLY A 1051 -18.11 36.21 -25.05
C GLY A 1051 -18.95 35.62 -23.93
N ARG A 1052 -18.89 34.31 -23.70
CA ARG A 1052 -19.67 33.63 -22.66
C ARG A 1052 -18.98 33.63 -21.30
N VAL A 1053 -17.67 33.89 -21.24
CA VAL A 1053 -16.89 33.90 -20.00
C VAL A 1053 -16.24 35.26 -19.76
N GLY A 1054 -16.45 35.82 -18.58
CA GLY A 1054 -15.73 37.00 -18.11
C GLY A 1054 -14.34 36.67 -17.56
N LEU A 1055 -13.37 37.59 -17.72
CA LEU A 1055 -12.00 37.42 -17.20
C LEU A 1055 -11.98 37.28 -15.68
N GLU A 1056 -12.83 38.03 -14.97
CA GLU A 1056 -12.91 38.00 -13.51
C GLU A 1056 -13.33 36.63 -12.97
N ALA A 1057 -14.34 36.00 -13.60
CA ALA A 1057 -14.77 34.65 -13.27
C ALA A 1057 -13.64 33.65 -13.51
N LEU A 1058 -12.95 33.76 -14.64
CA LEU A 1058 -11.90 32.81 -15.03
C LEU A 1058 -10.66 32.88 -14.13
N GLU A 1059 -10.28 34.08 -13.67
CA GLU A 1059 -9.13 34.29 -12.78
C GLU A 1059 -9.44 33.99 -11.29
N PHE A 1060 -10.69 33.63 -10.94
CA PHE A 1060 -11.00 33.21 -9.57
C PHE A 1060 -10.38 31.84 -9.25
N GLN A 1061 -9.68 31.75 -8.12
CA GLN A 1061 -8.98 30.54 -7.65
C GLN A 1061 -9.39 30.08 -6.24
N GLY A 1062 -10.25 30.84 -5.55
CA GLY A 1062 -10.60 30.59 -4.15
C GLY A 1062 -9.49 30.94 -3.16
N ASP A 1063 -9.80 30.80 -1.88
CA ASP A 1063 -8.86 31.02 -0.77
C ASP A 1063 -8.03 29.74 -0.53
N ILE A 1064 -6.72 29.85 -0.65
CA ILE A 1064 -5.81 28.69 -0.58
C ILE A 1064 -5.78 28.03 0.81
N TYR A 1065 -6.02 28.78 1.89
CA TYR A 1065 -6.04 28.22 3.25
C TYR A 1065 -7.30 27.39 3.48
N TYR A 1066 -8.44 27.88 3.00
CA TYR A 1066 -9.70 27.16 3.11
C TYR A 1066 -9.77 25.95 2.18
N ALA A 1067 -9.17 26.04 0.99
CA ALA A 1067 -9.05 24.89 0.07
C ALA A 1067 -8.34 23.70 0.75
N ARG A 1068 -7.41 23.96 1.67
CA ARG A 1068 -6.69 22.93 2.44
C ARG A 1068 -7.52 22.27 3.54
N LEU A 1069 -8.69 22.80 3.90
CA LEU A 1069 -9.59 22.17 4.86
C LEU A 1069 -10.32 20.97 4.27
N VAL A 1070 -10.44 20.90 2.94
CA VAL A 1070 -11.25 19.90 2.22
C VAL A 1070 -10.41 19.09 1.21
N PRO A 1071 -10.91 17.94 0.73
CA PRO A 1071 -10.34 17.26 -0.43
C PRO A 1071 -10.33 18.15 -1.69
N GLU A 1072 -9.38 17.89 -2.59
CA GLU A 1072 -9.15 18.67 -3.81
C GLU A 1072 -10.39 18.76 -4.71
N PHE A 1073 -11.17 17.67 -4.81
CA PHE A 1073 -12.40 17.67 -5.61
C PHE A 1073 -13.49 18.59 -5.04
N ILE A 1074 -13.61 18.71 -3.71
CA ILE A 1074 -14.56 19.64 -3.08
C ILE A 1074 -14.10 21.08 -3.32
N ALA A 1075 -12.81 21.37 -3.12
CA ALA A 1075 -12.24 22.69 -3.39
C ALA A 1075 -12.41 23.09 -4.87
N TYR A 1076 -12.21 22.15 -5.80
CA TYR A 1076 -12.44 22.38 -7.22
C TYR A 1076 -13.92 22.69 -7.52
N ARG A 1077 -14.87 21.90 -7.00
CA ARG A 1077 -16.31 22.16 -7.16
C ARG A 1077 -16.72 23.52 -6.59
N ALA A 1078 -16.18 23.88 -5.42
CA ALA A 1078 -16.42 25.19 -4.81
C ALA A 1078 -15.86 26.33 -5.67
N THR A 1079 -14.68 26.15 -6.26
CA THR A 1079 -14.11 27.11 -7.23
C THR A 1079 -15.03 27.27 -8.43
N ILE A 1080 -15.44 26.18 -9.08
CA ILE A 1080 -16.32 26.23 -10.26
C ILE A 1080 -17.67 26.88 -9.92
N PHE A 1081 -18.28 26.55 -8.78
CA PHE A 1081 -19.50 27.20 -8.29
C PHE A 1081 -19.33 28.72 -8.19
N CYS A 1082 -18.24 29.18 -7.56
CA CYS A 1082 -17.95 30.61 -7.48
C CYS A 1082 -17.69 31.24 -8.86
N ARG A 1083 -16.97 30.55 -9.75
CA ARG A 1083 -16.73 31.03 -11.12
C ARG A 1083 -18.04 31.24 -11.88
N ASP A 1084 -18.94 30.27 -11.82
CA ASP A 1084 -20.23 30.33 -12.50
C ASP A 1084 -21.09 31.49 -11.94
N MET A 1085 -21.15 31.64 -10.61
CA MET A 1085 -21.89 32.74 -9.97
C MET A 1085 -21.32 34.13 -10.31
N ILE A 1086 -19.99 34.27 -10.42
CA ILE A 1086 -19.36 35.51 -10.92
C ILE A 1086 -19.73 35.74 -12.38
N ASN A 1087 -19.67 34.69 -13.21
CA ASN A 1087 -19.95 34.78 -14.63
C ASN A 1087 -21.41 35.16 -14.94
N GLN A 1088 -22.34 34.74 -14.09
CA GLN A 1088 -23.76 35.11 -14.15
C GLN A 1088 -24.05 36.52 -13.55
N GLY A 1089 -23.05 37.18 -12.97
CA GLY A 1089 -23.20 38.49 -12.33
C GLY A 1089 -23.96 38.44 -11.00
N VAL A 1090 -24.09 37.25 -10.39
CA VAL A 1090 -24.75 37.06 -9.09
C VAL A 1090 -23.83 37.50 -7.95
N LEU A 1091 -22.53 37.23 -8.09
CA LEU A 1091 -21.50 37.56 -7.11
C LEU A 1091 -20.38 38.40 -7.74
N ASP A 1092 -19.78 39.31 -6.97
CA ASP A 1092 -18.48 39.87 -7.29
C ASP A 1092 -17.35 38.98 -6.72
N LYS A 1093 -16.09 39.21 -7.15
CA LYS A 1093 -14.93 38.42 -6.69
C LYS A 1093 -14.75 38.40 -5.17
N LEU A 1094 -15.08 39.50 -4.47
CA LEU A 1094 -14.88 39.60 -3.03
C LEU A 1094 -15.93 38.77 -2.26
N THR A 1095 -17.18 38.85 -2.69
CA THR A 1095 -18.30 38.08 -2.14
C THR A 1095 -18.14 36.59 -2.47
N ALA A 1096 -17.70 36.25 -3.69
CA ALA A 1096 -17.34 34.89 -4.07
C ALA A 1096 -16.21 34.30 -3.21
N GLY A 1097 -15.25 35.13 -2.78
CA GLY A 1097 -14.23 34.74 -1.81
C GLY A 1097 -14.81 34.39 -0.44
N HIS A 1098 -15.81 35.13 0.04
CA HIS A 1098 -16.52 34.78 1.28
C HIS A 1098 -17.32 33.47 1.13
N VAL A 1099 -18.08 33.33 0.03
CA VAL A 1099 -18.84 32.11 -0.30
C VAL A 1099 -17.93 30.88 -0.35
N PHE A 1100 -16.76 30.98 -0.98
CA PHE A 1100 -15.79 29.90 -1.03
C PHE A 1100 -15.30 29.47 0.37
N ARG A 1101 -15.03 30.45 1.25
CA ARG A 1101 -14.62 30.19 2.64
C ARG A 1101 -15.72 29.49 3.43
N VAL A 1102 -16.97 29.94 3.30
CA VAL A 1102 -18.14 29.27 3.90
C VAL A 1102 -18.23 27.83 3.43
N ILE A 1103 -18.20 27.58 2.11
CA ILE A 1103 -18.34 26.23 1.55
C ILE A 1103 -17.26 25.28 2.09
N CYS A 1104 -16.00 25.70 2.08
CA CYS A 1104 -14.89 24.88 2.56
C CYS A 1104 -14.93 24.67 4.08
N SER A 1105 -15.25 25.71 4.86
CA SER A 1105 -15.38 25.63 6.32
C SER A 1105 -16.53 24.71 6.72
N MET A 1106 -17.71 24.89 6.13
CA MET A 1106 -18.87 24.04 6.41
C MET A 1106 -18.67 22.61 5.91
N SER A 1107 -18.04 22.40 4.75
CA SER A 1107 -17.70 21.05 4.27
C SER A 1107 -16.82 20.30 5.26
N LYS A 1108 -15.84 20.97 5.89
CA LYS A 1108 -15.00 20.40 6.95
C LYS A 1108 -15.86 19.87 8.10
N TYR A 1109 -16.88 20.62 8.53
CA TYR A 1109 -17.77 20.24 9.64
C TYR A 1109 -18.79 19.16 9.25
N VAL A 1110 -19.50 19.37 8.14
CA VAL A 1110 -20.59 18.51 7.68
C VAL A 1110 -20.06 17.12 7.29
N PHE A 1111 -18.94 17.06 6.59
CA PHE A 1111 -18.30 15.80 6.19
C PHE A 1111 -17.31 15.27 7.23
N LYS A 1112 -17.22 15.91 8.41
CA LYS A 1112 -16.36 15.50 9.53
C LYS A 1112 -14.89 15.28 9.13
N HIS A 1113 -14.33 16.22 8.36
CA HIS A 1113 -12.91 16.19 7.98
C HIS A 1113 -11.96 16.57 9.14
N SER A 1114 -12.48 16.92 10.31
CA SER A 1114 -11.71 17.16 11.54
C SER A 1114 -11.42 15.86 12.29
N ALA A 1115 -10.23 15.79 12.89
CA ALA A 1115 -9.80 14.71 13.77
C ALA A 1115 -10.72 14.55 14.98
#